data_AF-A0ABD3RC37-F1
#
_entry.id   AF-A0ABD3RC37-F1
#
_cell.length_a   1.000
_cell.length_b   1.000
_cell.length_c   1.000
_cell.angle_alpha   90.00
_cell.angle_beta   90.00
_cell.angle_gamma   90.00
#
_symmetry.space_group_name_H-M   'P 1'
#
loop_
_entity.id
_entity.type
_entity.pdbx_description
1 polymer ?
#
loop_
_entity_poly.entity_id
_entity_poly.type
_entity_poly.pdbx_seq_one_letter_code
_entity_poly.pdbx_strand_id
1 'polypeptide(L)'
;MPPRTTTTTTTSIKPLLPLVLLLPLILRGNPSRGFTNVVPSPSSRRCASDGESRLRARHDPGIVVVEDENDDPITNEMTSAASSFRVGIVGAGSIALGTASLLARMGHDPMIWSPSSSCDPNARETTTATAATTTTATIRSTGALRGDFVVRIARDPRDLVTDNDGVLLFALPVNGHRNVMERLAPAMVDRLTRRPELTTDRSTIHVIISSHASLGAVYLMKILREECLRRVKRRRRCEENDDRDDDEDDRDVDDIMRGVRITAWGTTVVTARRTSETSVHVPTVRQSVDYCTVPSSPPAATITTTAIAFSSSLSSSLSDPADVDRVAVEGEGEGEKNRGQEGGARFSRVAAIERRGLLLGDDGHDLCTALFGPRFRRRDGGLLAITLSNLNPQNHLGIVLGNMSRMDPPPPPPPLPLEMEGTQTRSGSSAIDDGGSSSIPSSSAWPSWYQGENVTPNIGRLMEALDSERLNIAKFLDVDVRTIHEHFSWSFGVPMETPVIEASDKEGDDVDLSQSLMLKSKTASMRRTKTSTTRMRSLTVSEMNQMMHHHLNNDVLGPVTPDTRYVLEDVPYGLVPTVLLGRLVGRPAILHESGIRILSAMYGRDFMNENDLFQGLGLLPGNDDGVDRRDDDDDTIPSLERWREMAYSGSFWRSTI
;
A
#
# COMPACT_ATOMS: atom_id res chain seq x y z
N MET A 1 15.43 -7.51 79.05
CA MET A 1 14.11 -7.61 79.73
C MET A 1 13.30 -6.34 79.38
N PRO A 2 11.97 -6.42 79.25
CA PRO A 2 11.21 -6.50 77.97
C PRO A 2 10.15 -5.36 77.91
N PRO A 3 8.94 -5.41 77.26
CA PRO A 3 8.22 -6.45 76.46
C PRO A 3 7.44 -5.91 75.19
N ARG A 4 6.65 -6.61 74.34
CA ARG A 4 6.25 -8.02 74.01
C ARG A 4 5.29 -8.06 72.76
N THR A 5 5.42 -9.10 71.90
CA THR A 5 4.43 -10.04 71.22
C THR A 5 3.17 -9.53 70.46
N THR A 6 2.67 -10.10 69.33
CA THR A 6 2.28 -11.51 68.93
C THR A 6 2.04 -11.65 67.39
N THR A 7 2.60 -12.65 66.63
CA THR A 7 2.04 -13.90 65.99
C THR A 7 0.74 -13.78 65.13
N THR A 8 0.53 -14.39 63.93
CA THR A 8 0.52 -15.84 63.48
C THR A 8 0.25 -15.92 61.93
N THR A 9 1.07 -16.54 61.05
CA THR A 9 1.07 -17.90 60.40
C THR A 9 -0.01 -18.26 59.33
N THR A 10 0.36 -18.59 58.07
CA THR A 10 -0.18 -19.70 57.20
C THR A 10 0.67 -19.84 55.89
N THR A 11 1.57 -20.83 55.73
CA THR A 11 1.48 -22.17 55.07
C THR A 11 1.63 -22.21 53.53
N SER A 12 2.65 -22.97 53.09
CA SER A 12 3.12 -23.27 51.73
C SER A 12 2.58 -24.63 51.25
N ILE A 13 2.16 -24.74 49.98
CA ILE A 13 1.95 -26.01 49.26
C ILE A 13 2.36 -25.85 47.77
N LYS A 14 3.25 -26.72 47.29
CA LYS A 14 3.69 -26.91 45.89
C LYS A 14 2.65 -27.70 45.08
N PRO A 15 2.55 -27.54 43.74
CA PRO A 15 1.90 -28.54 42.90
C PRO A 15 2.91 -29.52 42.26
N LEU A 16 2.48 -30.78 42.21
CA LEU A 16 3.13 -31.96 41.66
C LEU A 16 2.86 -32.09 40.15
N LEU A 17 3.87 -32.57 39.42
CA LEU A 17 3.77 -33.21 38.10
C LEU A 17 2.99 -34.54 38.17
N PRO A 18 2.52 -35.07 37.03
CA PRO A 18 3.19 -36.28 36.54
C PRO A 18 3.45 -36.36 35.01
N LEU A 19 4.44 -37.21 34.73
CA LEU A 19 5.16 -37.59 33.50
C LEU A 19 4.37 -38.63 32.67
N VAL A 20 4.18 -38.44 31.35
CA VAL A 20 4.80 -39.09 30.16
C VAL A 20 4.45 -40.56 29.85
N LEU A 21 4.13 -40.80 28.56
CA LEU A 21 4.53 -41.89 27.61
C LEU A 21 3.33 -42.16 26.65
N LEU A 22 3.39 -42.28 25.31
CA LEU A 22 4.41 -42.63 24.31
C LEU A 22 3.90 -42.25 22.87
N LEU A 23 4.80 -41.79 21.99
CA LEU A 23 4.69 -41.82 20.50
C LEU A 23 4.96 -43.26 19.97
N PRO A 24 5.01 -43.58 18.65
CA PRO A 24 4.60 -42.88 17.41
C PRO A 24 3.80 -43.78 16.42
N LEU A 25 3.17 -43.23 15.36
CA LEU A 25 3.11 -43.95 14.07
C LEU A 25 2.92 -43.05 12.84
N ILE A 26 3.86 -43.27 11.92
CA ILE A 26 4.01 -42.76 10.55
C ILE A 26 2.81 -43.17 9.70
N LEU A 27 2.29 -42.27 8.85
CA LEU A 27 1.85 -42.63 7.50
C LEU A 27 1.93 -41.41 6.56
N ARG A 28 2.80 -41.56 5.55
CA ARG A 28 2.85 -40.75 4.33
C ARG A 28 1.54 -40.91 3.56
N GLY A 29 0.99 -39.81 3.05
CA GLY A 29 -0.09 -39.80 2.05
C GLY A 29 0.11 -38.67 1.05
N ASN A 30 0.40 -39.02 -0.19
CA ASN A 30 0.63 -38.14 -1.34
C ASN A 30 -0.59 -37.25 -1.69
N PRO A 31 -0.37 -36.10 -2.36
CA PRO A 31 -1.45 -35.28 -2.89
C PRO A 31 -2.01 -35.94 -4.16
N SER A 32 -3.33 -36.04 -4.28
CA SER A 32 -3.96 -36.54 -5.50
C SER A 32 -4.92 -35.51 -6.10
N ARG A 33 -4.52 -35.09 -7.30
CA ARG A 33 -5.32 -34.88 -8.52
C ARG A 33 -6.33 -33.73 -8.55
N GLY A 34 -6.10 -32.87 -9.54
CA GLY A 34 -6.96 -31.78 -9.93
C GLY A 34 -8.31 -32.24 -10.48
N PHE A 35 -9.28 -31.34 -10.34
CA PHE A 35 -10.55 -31.39 -11.04
C PHE A 35 -10.63 -30.17 -11.96
N THR A 36 -10.48 -30.44 -13.25
CA THR A 36 -10.91 -29.58 -14.34
C THR A 36 -12.44 -29.59 -14.39
N ASN A 37 -13.09 -28.46 -14.12
CA ASN A 37 -14.51 -28.30 -14.42
C ASN A 37 -14.68 -27.58 -15.76
N VAL A 38 -15.09 -28.37 -16.75
CA VAL A 38 -15.58 -27.98 -18.06
C VAL A 38 -16.91 -27.25 -17.86
N VAL A 39 -17.00 -26.01 -18.32
CA VAL A 39 -18.25 -25.23 -18.38
C VAL A 39 -18.97 -25.58 -19.69
N PRO A 40 -20.26 -26.00 -19.68
CA PRO A 40 -21.00 -26.17 -20.91
C PRO A 40 -21.64 -24.85 -21.37
N SER A 41 -21.51 -24.60 -22.67
CA SER A 41 -22.17 -23.56 -23.47
C SER A 41 -23.71 -23.63 -23.43
N PRO A 42 -24.45 -22.51 -23.51
CA PRO A 42 -25.90 -22.55 -23.63
C PRO A 42 -26.34 -22.60 -25.09
N SER A 43 -27.02 -23.68 -25.47
CA SER A 43 -27.78 -23.79 -26.71
C SER A 43 -29.28 -23.66 -26.46
N SER A 44 -29.88 -22.63 -27.07
CA SER A 44 -31.22 -22.58 -27.69
C SER A 44 -32.44 -23.18 -26.97
N ARG A 45 -33.44 -22.33 -26.68
CA ARG A 45 -34.89 -22.50 -26.94
C ARG A 45 -35.60 -21.18 -26.57
N ARG A 46 -36.06 -20.40 -27.56
CA ARG A 46 -37.33 -20.42 -28.32
C ARG A 46 -38.42 -19.52 -27.71
N CYS A 47 -38.91 -18.64 -28.58
CA CYS A 47 -39.96 -17.63 -28.45
C CYS A 47 -41.36 -18.17 -28.12
N ALA A 48 -42.15 -17.33 -27.45
CA ALA A 48 -43.60 -17.09 -27.61
C ALA A 48 -43.92 -15.80 -26.80
N SER A 49 -44.11 -14.64 -27.42
CA SER A 49 -45.31 -14.05 -28.06
C SER A 49 -46.21 -13.24 -27.10
N ASP A 50 -46.27 -11.94 -27.42
CA ASP A 50 -47.37 -10.98 -27.35
C ASP A 50 -47.86 -10.38 -26.02
N GLY A 51 -47.85 -9.04 -26.00
CA GLY A 51 -48.46 -8.20 -24.97
C GLY A 51 -48.11 -6.72 -25.11
N GLU A 52 -48.40 -6.09 -26.26
CA GLU A 52 -48.36 -4.63 -26.42
C GLU A 52 -49.26 -3.92 -25.40
N SER A 53 -48.72 -2.92 -24.69
CA SER A 53 -49.54 -1.83 -24.12
C SER A 53 -48.74 -0.55 -23.86
N ARG A 54 -48.78 0.33 -24.87
CA ARG A 54 -48.94 1.80 -24.84
C ARG A 54 -48.33 2.58 -23.65
N LEU A 55 -47.21 3.25 -23.96
CA LEU A 55 -46.90 4.67 -23.76
C LEU A 55 -47.87 5.50 -22.89
N ARG A 56 -47.35 5.98 -21.75
CA ARG A 56 -47.60 7.35 -21.24
C ARG A 56 -46.32 7.93 -20.65
N ALA A 57 -45.63 8.74 -21.44
CA ALA A 57 -44.58 9.63 -20.98
C ALA A 57 -45.18 10.67 -20.02
N ARG A 58 -44.61 10.82 -18.82
CA ARG A 58 -44.77 12.00 -17.98
C ARG A 58 -43.45 12.75 -17.96
N HIS A 59 -43.53 14.02 -18.30
CA HIS A 59 -42.47 15.02 -18.29
C HIS A 59 -41.75 15.08 -16.94
N ASP A 60 -40.43 15.02 -16.99
CA ASP A 60 -39.51 15.44 -15.93
C ASP A 60 -38.69 16.61 -16.51
N PRO A 61 -38.70 17.82 -15.92
CA PRO A 61 -37.99 18.96 -16.47
C PRO A 61 -36.59 19.06 -15.87
N GLY A 62 -35.56 19.08 -16.73
CA GLY A 62 -34.24 19.61 -16.36
C GLY A 62 -33.06 18.64 -16.42
N ILE A 63 -32.86 17.97 -17.56
CA ILE A 63 -31.53 17.52 -17.97
C ILE A 63 -31.19 18.27 -19.25
N VAL A 64 -30.30 19.27 -19.13
CA VAL A 64 -29.66 19.88 -20.29
C VAL A 64 -28.67 18.83 -20.78
N VAL A 65 -29.01 18.16 -21.88
CA VAL A 65 -28.03 17.41 -22.68
C VAL A 65 -27.17 18.47 -23.36
N VAL A 66 -26.00 18.74 -22.80
CA VAL A 66 -24.92 19.36 -23.56
C VAL A 66 -24.29 18.21 -24.34
N GLU A 67 -24.61 18.12 -25.63
CA GLU A 67 -23.71 17.49 -26.59
C GLU A 67 -22.47 18.39 -26.63
N ASP A 68 -21.44 18.01 -25.88
CA ASP A 68 -20.13 18.66 -25.96
C ASP A 68 -19.19 17.71 -26.72
N GLU A 69 -19.10 17.95 -28.03
CA GLU A 69 -17.85 17.75 -28.76
C GLU A 69 -16.83 18.70 -28.14
N ASN A 70 -16.10 18.25 -27.13
CA ASN A 70 -14.91 18.93 -26.66
C ASN A 70 -13.79 17.91 -26.51
N ASP A 71 -12.80 18.06 -27.40
CA ASP A 71 -11.48 17.46 -27.35
C ASP A 71 -10.94 17.43 -25.92
N ASP A 72 -10.53 16.25 -25.45
CA ASP A 72 -9.82 16.07 -24.20
C ASP A 72 -8.58 17.00 -24.16
N PRO A 73 -8.44 17.93 -23.20
CA PRO A 73 -7.27 18.80 -23.10
C PRO A 73 -6.04 18.07 -22.53
N ILE A 74 -6.00 16.73 -22.57
CA ILE A 74 -4.86 15.90 -22.16
C ILE A 74 -4.05 15.42 -23.38
N THR A 75 -4.39 15.88 -24.60
CA THR A 75 -3.72 15.44 -25.83
C THR A 75 -3.12 16.60 -26.63
N ASN A 76 -2.00 17.15 -26.15
CA ASN A 76 -0.87 17.66 -26.95
C ASN A 76 0.00 18.60 -26.12
N GLU A 77 0.76 18.05 -25.18
CA GLU A 77 2.13 18.53 -25.01
C GLU A 77 3.04 17.32 -25.19
N MET A 78 3.91 17.45 -26.19
CA MET A 78 4.86 16.45 -26.64
C MET A 78 5.65 15.87 -25.47
N THR A 79 5.34 14.65 -25.03
CA THR A 79 6.41 13.73 -24.67
C THR A 79 7.16 13.45 -25.98
N SER A 80 8.25 14.21 -26.18
CA SER A 80 9.20 13.85 -27.22
C SER A 80 9.58 12.38 -27.03
N ALA A 81 9.85 11.64 -28.11
CA ALA A 81 10.24 10.24 -28.09
C ALA A 81 11.57 9.93 -27.33
N ALA A 82 12.03 10.84 -26.46
CA ALA A 82 13.32 10.82 -25.80
C ALA A 82 13.36 10.07 -24.44
N SER A 83 12.26 9.61 -23.85
CA SER A 83 12.32 8.99 -22.50
C SER A 83 11.35 7.83 -22.22
N SER A 84 11.05 6.97 -23.20
CA SER A 84 10.40 5.69 -22.89
C SER A 84 11.29 4.83 -21.97
N PHE A 85 10.76 4.39 -20.84
CA PHE A 85 11.44 3.47 -19.92
C PHE A 85 10.99 2.02 -20.10
N ARG A 86 11.94 1.10 -20.00
CA ARG A 86 11.68 -0.31 -19.70
C ARG A 86 11.60 -0.49 -18.18
N VAL A 87 10.41 -0.83 -17.69
CA VAL A 87 10.11 -0.88 -16.26
C VAL A 87 9.80 -2.31 -15.82
N GLY A 88 10.55 -2.83 -14.84
CA GLY A 88 10.25 -4.11 -14.22
C GLY A 88 9.18 -3.97 -13.12
N ILE A 89 8.16 -4.81 -13.13
CA ILE A 89 7.08 -4.85 -12.15
C ILE A 89 7.13 -6.20 -11.43
N VAL A 90 7.31 -6.13 -10.11
CA VAL A 90 7.33 -7.28 -9.21
C VAL A 90 5.91 -7.57 -8.74
N GLY A 91 5.37 -8.72 -9.12
CA GLY A 91 4.00 -9.16 -8.83
C GLY A 91 3.13 -9.27 -10.08
N ALA A 92 2.07 -10.08 -10.02
CA ALA A 92 1.11 -10.30 -11.13
C ALA A 92 -0.36 -10.21 -10.68
N GLY A 93 -0.60 -9.49 -9.58
CA GLY A 93 -1.94 -9.24 -9.03
C GLY A 93 -2.65 -8.06 -9.70
N SER A 94 -3.81 -7.66 -9.16
CA SER A 94 -4.62 -6.56 -9.69
C SER A 94 -3.83 -5.26 -9.87
N ILE A 95 -3.03 -4.89 -8.86
CA ILE A 95 -2.24 -3.66 -8.88
C ILE A 95 -1.15 -3.75 -9.95
N ALA A 96 -0.45 -4.89 -10.06
CA ALA A 96 0.58 -5.06 -11.09
C ALA A 96 0.02 -4.92 -12.51
N LEU A 97 -1.11 -5.58 -12.81
CA LEU A 97 -1.76 -5.49 -14.12
C LEU A 97 -2.27 -4.06 -14.41
N GLY A 98 -2.87 -3.40 -13.42
CA GLY A 98 -3.35 -2.02 -13.56
C GLY A 98 -2.21 -1.02 -13.76
N THR A 99 -1.13 -1.15 -12.98
CA THR A 99 0.07 -0.31 -13.10
C THR A 99 0.78 -0.54 -14.43
N ALA A 100 0.89 -1.79 -14.90
CA ALA A 100 1.47 -2.10 -16.21
C ALA A 100 0.65 -1.48 -17.35
N SER A 101 -0.68 -1.57 -17.26
CA SER A 101 -1.58 -0.94 -18.23
C SER A 101 -1.37 0.58 -18.26
N LEU A 102 -1.18 1.22 -17.09
CA LEU A 102 -0.96 2.66 -17.00
C LEU A 102 0.39 3.06 -17.60
N LEU A 103 1.47 2.33 -17.27
CA LEU A 103 2.79 2.55 -17.86
C LEU A 103 2.76 2.43 -19.39
N ALA A 104 2.12 1.38 -19.91
CA ALA A 104 1.95 1.19 -21.35
C ALA A 104 1.16 2.35 -22.00
N ARG A 105 0.10 2.84 -21.32
CA ARG A 105 -0.66 4.01 -21.78
C ARG A 105 0.18 5.29 -21.80
N MET A 106 1.12 5.45 -20.87
CA MET A 106 2.05 6.58 -20.82
C MET A 106 3.22 6.43 -21.83
N GLY A 107 3.24 5.36 -22.63
CA GLY A 107 4.26 5.13 -23.65
C GLY A 107 5.53 4.43 -23.14
N HIS A 108 5.47 3.78 -21.98
CA HIS A 108 6.56 2.97 -21.43
C HIS A 108 6.40 1.48 -21.75
N ASP A 109 7.47 0.70 -21.55
CA ASP A 109 7.54 -0.73 -21.86
C ASP A 109 7.61 -1.55 -20.55
N PRO A 110 6.46 -1.94 -19.95
CA PRO A 110 6.42 -2.69 -18.70
C PRO A 110 6.73 -4.18 -18.88
N MET A 111 7.45 -4.75 -17.91
CA MET A 111 7.73 -6.18 -17.79
C MET A 111 7.23 -6.70 -16.45
N ILE A 112 6.40 -7.73 -16.45
CA ILE A 112 5.82 -8.31 -15.24
C ILE A 112 6.57 -9.59 -14.86
N TRP A 113 6.84 -9.75 -13.56
CA TRP A 113 7.32 -11.00 -12.98
C TRP A 113 6.40 -11.48 -11.86
N SER A 114 6.04 -12.77 -11.87
CA SER A 114 5.27 -13.39 -10.79
C SER A 114 6.18 -14.23 -9.89
N PRO A 115 6.23 -13.99 -8.57
CA PRO A 115 6.99 -14.83 -7.66
C PRO A 115 6.35 -16.20 -7.43
N SER A 116 5.03 -16.32 -7.62
CA SER A 116 4.24 -17.54 -7.40
C SER A 116 4.21 -18.48 -8.60
N SER A 117 4.74 -18.08 -9.76
CA SER A 117 5.03 -19.02 -10.85
C SER A 117 6.29 -19.80 -10.47
N SER A 118 6.13 -20.83 -9.66
CA SER A 118 7.16 -21.85 -9.53
C SER A 118 7.29 -22.57 -10.87
N CYS A 119 8.29 -22.21 -11.67
CA CYS A 119 8.95 -23.21 -12.49
C CYS A 119 9.53 -24.22 -11.49
N ASP A 120 8.94 -25.41 -11.43
CA ASP A 120 9.49 -26.54 -10.70
C ASP A 120 10.94 -26.76 -11.18
N PRO A 121 11.96 -26.68 -10.30
CA PRO A 121 13.35 -26.88 -10.69
C PRO A 121 13.65 -28.30 -11.20
N ASN A 122 12.71 -29.25 -11.03
CA ASN A 122 12.79 -30.61 -11.56
C ASN A 122 11.89 -30.87 -12.78
N ALA A 123 11.16 -29.87 -13.28
CA ALA A 123 10.50 -29.99 -14.57
C ALA A 123 11.58 -29.96 -15.67
N ARG A 124 11.98 -31.14 -16.15
CA ARG A 124 12.81 -31.30 -17.34
C ARG A 124 12.13 -30.60 -18.53
N GLU A 125 12.52 -29.36 -18.80
CA GLU A 125 12.28 -28.73 -20.09
C GLU A 125 13.13 -29.47 -21.13
N THR A 126 12.47 -30.37 -21.85
CA THR A 126 13.01 -30.91 -23.11
C THR A 126 12.70 -29.88 -24.19
N THR A 127 13.50 -28.82 -24.28
CA THR A 127 13.65 -28.07 -25.53
C THR A 127 15.00 -27.37 -25.54
N THR A 128 15.78 -27.78 -26.52
CA THR A 128 17.07 -27.25 -26.96
C THR A 128 17.09 -25.72 -26.98
N ALA A 129 18.17 -25.19 -26.40
CA ALA A 129 18.53 -23.78 -26.41
C ALA A 129 18.49 -23.18 -27.83
N THR A 130 17.64 -22.17 -28.00
CA THR A 130 17.85 -21.10 -28.99
C THR A 130 17.55 -19.78 -28.28
N ALA A 131 18.42 -18.80 -28.48
CA ALA A 131 18.44 -17.54 -27.75
C ALA A 131 17.19 -16.66 -27.95
N ALA A 132 16.87 -15.89 -26.92
CA ALA A 132 16.09 -14.63 -26.93
C ALA A 132 14.72 -14.67 -27.64
N THR A 133 13.67 -15.04 -26.92
CA THR A 133 12.34 -14.48 -27.21
C THR A 133 11.68 -14.12 -25.89
N THR A 134 11.65 -12.83 -25.57
CA THR A 134 10.88 -12.31 -24.44
C THR A 134 9.40 -12.63 -24.68
N THR A 135 8.78 -13.42 -23.80
CA THR A 135 7.35 -13.70 -23.88
C THR A 135 6.56 -12.42 -23.59
N THR A 136 5.62 -12.07 -24.47
CA THR A 136 4.70 -10.95 -24.26
C THR A 136 3.29 -11.45 -23.98
N ALA A 137 2.53 -10.73 -23.14
CA ALA A 137 1.12 -10.96 -22.90
C ALA A 137 0.32 -9.68 -23.22
N THR A 138 -0.97 -9.83 -23.57
CA THR A 138 -1.89 -8.70 -23.70
C THR A 138 -2.78 -8.62 -22.47
N ILE A 139 -2.78 -7.48 -21.79
CA ILE A 139 -3.65 -7.18 -20.66
C ILE A 139 -4.85 -6.36 -21.16
N ARG A 140 -6.05 -6.89 -20.96
CA ARG A 140 -7.30 -6.16 -21.19
C ARG A 140 -7.71 -5.37 -19.95
N SER A 141 -7.67 -4.05 -20.05
CA SER A 141 -8.06 -3.13 -18.98
C SER A 141 -9.41 -2.45 -19.26
N THR A 142 -10.21 -2.27 -18.21
CA THR A 142 -11.53 -1.63 -18.24
C THR A 142 -11.68 -0.61 -17.11
N GLY A 143 -12.72 0.24 -17.15
CA GLY A 143 -12.94 1.30 -16.16
C GLY A 143 -12.27 2.61 -16.58
N ALA A 144 -11.65 3.31 -15.63
CA ALA A 144 -10.93 4.57 -15.85
C ALA A 144 -9.73 4.43 -16.80
N LEU A 145 -9.19 3.21 -16.93
CA LEU A 145 -8.13 2.89 -17.87
C LEU A 145 -8.61 1.79 -18.83
N ARG A 146 -9.17 2.18 -19.98
CA ARG A 146 -9.71 1.24 -20.97
C ARG A 146 -8.72 0.98 -22.10
N GLY A 147 -8.53 -0.29 -22.47
CA GLY A 147 -7.70 -0.65 -23.62
C GLY A 147 -7.04 -2.02 -23.47
N ASP A 148 -6.45 -2.51 -24.55
CA ASP A 148 -5.63 -3.72 -24.56
C ASP A 148 -4.15 -3.28 -24.64
N PHE A 149 -3.32 -3.75 -23.69
CA PHE A 149 -1.93 -3.31 -23.54
C PHE A 149 -0.99 -4.50 -23.61
N VAL A 150 0.05 -4.40 -24.43
CA VAL A 150 1.09 -5.44 -24.52
C VAL A 150 2.12 -5.22 -23.41
N VAL A 151 2.46 -6.28 -22.70
CA VAL A 151 3.46 -6.28 -21.62
C VAL A 151 4.43 -7.42 -21.80
N ARG A 152 5.68 -7.23 -21.39
CA ARG A 152 6.67 -8.32 -21.33
C ARG A 152 6.47 -9.16 -20.07
N ILE A 153 6.84 -10.44 -20.12
CA ILE A 153 6.79 -11.36 -18.99
C ILE A 153 8.20 -11.88 -18.72
N ALA A 154 8.68 -11.67 -17.49
CA ALA A 154 9.95 -12.21 -17.03
C ALA A 154 9.78 -13.66 -16.59
N ARG A 155 10.73 -14.53 -16.98
CA ARG A 155 10.74 -15.94 -16.56
C ARG A 155 11.27 -16.10 -15.15
N ASP A 156 12.25 -15.29 -14.79
CA ASP A 156 12.90 -15.32 -13.49
C ASP A 156 13.26 -13.90 -13.00
N PRO A 157 13.70 -13.73 -11.74
CA PRO A 157 14.09 -12.43 -11.21
C PRO A 157 15.24 -11.77 -11.96
N ARG A 158 16.13 -12.56 -12.58
CA ARG A 158 17.30 -12.04 -13.29
C ARG A 158 16.86 -11.34 -14.58
N ASP A 159 16.02 -11.98 -15.38
CA ASP A 159 15.42 -11.37 -16.58
C ASP A 159 14.76 -10.02 -16.24
N LEU A 160 14.01 -9.96 -15.12
CA LEU A 160 13.36 -8.72 -14.68
C LEU A 160 14.37 -7.60 -14.37
N VAL A 161 15.50 -7.91 -13.75
CA VAL A 161 16.50 -6.88 -13.38
C VAL A 161 17.37 -6.48 -14.58
N THR A 162 17.70 -7.43 -15.46
CA THR A 162 18.66 -7.20 -16.55
C THR A 162 18.03 -6.54 -17.77
N ASP A 163 16.78 -6.86 -18.07
CA ASP A 163 16.14 -6.47 -19.34
C ASP A 163 15.39 -5.13 -19.23
N ASN A 164 15.50 -4.47 -18.08
CA ASN A 164 14.89 -3.17 -17.78
C ASN A 164 15.94 -2.08 -17.58
N ASP A 165 15.52 -0.83 -17.65
CA ASP A 165 16.40 0.36 -17.58
C ASP A 165 16.89 0.66 -16.15
N GLY A 166 16.74 -0.29 -15.22
CA GLY A 166 17.09 -0.11 -13.80
C GLY A 166 15.93 0.38 -12.95
N VAL A 167 14.70 0.47 -13.49
CA VAL A 167 13.50 0.77 -12.71
C VAL A 167 12.80 -0.53 -12.32
N LEU A 168 12.59 -0.73 -11.02
CA LEU A 168 11.82 -1.85 -10.47
C LEU A 168 10.67 -1.34 -9.60
N LEU A 169 9.44 -1.81 -9.83
CA LEU A 169 8.26 -1.40 -9.08
C LEU A 169 7.62 -2.59 -8.38
N PHE A 170 7.47 -2.50 -7.06
CA PHE A 170 6.87 -3.54 -6.22
C PHE A 170 5.36 -3.37 -6.15
N ALA A 171 4.61 -4.27 -6.80
CA ALA A 171 3.15 -4.23 -6.94
C ALA A 171 2.49 -5.53 -6.42
N LEU A 172 2.89 -5.96 -5.22
CA LEU A 172 2.37 -7.12 -4.52
C LEU A 172 2.02 -6.78 -3.06
N PRO A 173 1.16 -7.58 -2.39
CA PRO A 173 0.85 -7.44 -0.97
C PRO A 173 2.12 -7.47 -0.10
N VAL A 174 2.11 -6.71 1.00
CA VAL A 174 3.32 -6.51 1.83
C VAL A 174 3.87 -7.80 2.42
N ASN A 175 3.01 -8.73 2.81
CA ASN A 175 3.41 -10.05 3.32
C ASN A 175 4.21 -10.92 2.33
N GLY A 176 4.31 -10.51 1.06
CA GLY A 176 5.20 -11.14 0.08
C GLY A 176 6.52 -10.40 -0.14
N HIS A 177 6.72 -9.20 0.43
CA HIS A 177 7.85 -8.31 0.11
C HIS A 177 9.19 -8.95 0.47
N ARG A 178 9.33 -9.47 1.69
CA ARG A 178 10.58 -10.08 2.14
C ARG A 178 11.07 -11.16 1.17
N ASN A 179 10.21 -12.13 0.85
CA ASN A 179 10.55 -13.23 -0.06
C ASN A 179 11.02 -12.74 -1.43
N VAL A 180 10.34 -11.75 -2.02
CA VAL A 180 10.74 -11.27 -3.35
C VAL A 180 11.98 -10.39 -3.31
N MET A 181 12.18 -9.60 -2.24
CA MET A 181 13.38 -8.80 -2.03
C MET A 181 14.62 -9.71 -1.95
N GLU A 182 14.55 -10.77 -1.14
CA GLU A 182 15.62 -11.77 -1.01
C GLU A 182 15.93 -12.47 -2.36
N ARG A 183 14.91 -12.78 -3.17
CA ARG A 183 15.08 -13.40 -4.50
C ARG A 183 15.67 -12.45 -5.55
N LEU A 184 15.40 -11.15 -5.44
CA LEU A 184 15.89 -10.13 -6.39
C LEU A 184 17.30 -9.65 -6.05
N ALA A 185 17.68 -9.64 -4.77
CA ALA A 185 18.95 -9.07 -4.30
C ALA A 185 20.18 -9.57 -5.08
N PRO A 186 20.35 -10.88 -5.38
CA PRO A 186 21.52 -11.33 -6.15
C PRO A 186 21.58 -10.74 -7.57
N ALA A 187 20.45 -10.62 -8.26
CA ALA A 187 20.40 -10.06 -9.61
C ALA A 187 20.59 -8.53 -9.60
N MET A 188 20.10 -7.85 -8.56
CA MET A 188 20.32 -6.42 -8.35
C MET A 188 21.80 -6.12 -8.12
N VAL A 189 22.46 -6.87 -7.24
CA VAL A 189 23.90 -6.70 -6.98
C VAL A 189 24.73 -7.10 -8.19
N ASP A 190 24.34 -8.12 -8.97
CA ASP A 190 24.96 -8.43 -10.27
C ASP A 190 24.96 -7.20 -11.18
N ARG A 191 23.81 -6.52 -11.31
CA ARG A 191 23.69 -5.33 -12.14
C ARG A 191 24.57 -4.20 -11.63
N LEU A 192 24.50 -3.88 -10.33
CA LEU A 192 25.26 -2.79 -9.72
C LEU A 192 26.79 -3.00 -9.81
N THR A 193 27.25 -4.26 -9.83
CA THR A 193 28.68 -4.61 -9.84
C THR A 193 29.25 -4.91 -11.23
N ARG A 194 28.44 -4.89 -12.30
CA ARG A 194 28.95 -5.08 -13.67
C ARG A 194 30.02 -4.05 -13.99
N ARG A 195 31.20 -4.53 -14.39
CA ARG A 195 32.29 -3.67 -14.86
C ARG A 195 31.82 -2.92 -16.12
N PRO A 196 32.16 -1.64 -16.24
CA PRO A 196 31.91 -0.89 -17.46
C PRO A 196 32.85 -1.38 -18.57
N GLU A 197 32.49 -2.46 -19.25
CA GLU A 197 33.18 -2.88 -20.47
C GLU A 197 32.71 -1.95 -21.59
N LEU A 198 33.54 -0.95 -21.92
CA LEU A 198 33.39 0.03 -23.01
C LEU A 198 32.54 1.30 -22.77
N THR A 199 31.98 1.54 -21.60
CA THR A 199 31.28 2.81 -21.27
C THR A 199 31.71 3.35 -19.93
N THR A 200 32.10 4.62 -19.81
CA THR A 200 32.48 5.30 -18.55
C THR A 200 31.37 5.42 -17.49
N ASP A 201 30.36 4.55 -17.49
CA ASP A 201 29.08 4.75 -16.81
C ASP A 201 28.79 3.62 -15.79
N ARG A 202 28.38 3.99 -14.58
CA ARG A 202 28.07 3.06 -13.47
C ARG A 202 26.62 2.61 -13.55
N SER A 203 26.37 1.32 -13.32
CA SER A 203 25.01 0.74 -13.31
C SER A 203 24.20 1.23 -12.11
N THR A 204 22.93 1.58 -12.33
CA THR A 204 22.03 2.12 -11.30
C THR A 204 20.74 1.29 -11.22
N ILE A 205 20.09 1.36 -10.06
CA ILE A 205 18.77 0.80 -9.80
C ILE A 205 17.93 1.78 -8.99
N HIS A 206 16.74 2.09 -9.50
CA HIS A 206 15.70 2.83 -8.79
C HIS A 206 14.53 1.89 -8.49
N VAL A 207 14.27 1.65 -7.22
CA VAL A 207 13.16 0.82 -6.74
C VAL A 207 11.99 1.70 -6.32
N ILE A 208 10.78 1.35 -6.74
CA ILE A 208 9.54 1.98 -6.30
C ILE A 208 8.77 0.98 -5.46
N ILE A 209 8.57 1.28 -4.17
CA ILE A 209 7.71 0.49 -3.29
C ILE A 209 6.29 1.05 -3.37
N SER A 210 5.45 0.43 -4.21
CA SER A 210 4.04 0.80 -4.40
C SER A 210 3.15 0.12 -3.37
N SER A 211 3.43 0.32 -2.08
CA SER A 211 2.63 -0.15 -0.96
C SER A 211 2.88 0.72 0.27
N HIS A 212 2.01 0.60 1.27
CA HIS A 212 2.16 1.34 2.53
C HIS A 212 3.37 0.92 3.38
N ALA A 213 4.10 -0.12 2.98
CA ALA A 213 5.24 -0.64 3.72
C ALA A 213 6.53 0.08 3.33
N SER A 214 6.57 1.40 3.57
CA SER A 214 7.76 2.21 3.28
C SER A 214 9.01 1.68 4.00
N LEU A 215 8.86 1.12 5.21
CA LEU A 215 9.97 0.50 5.95
C LEU A 215 10.52 -0.78 5.30
N GLY A 216 9.83 -1.36 4.30
CA GLY A 216 10.41 -2.37 3.42
C GLY A 216 11.62 -1.85 2.63
N ALA A 217 11.72 -0.52 2.42
CA ALA A 217 12.93 0.10 1.84
C ALA A 217 14.16 -0.17 2.71
N VAL A 218 14.02 -0.10 4.03
CA VAL A 218 15.12 -0.32 4.98
C VAL A 218 15.60 -1.76 4.93
N TYR A 219 14.65 -2.69 4.88
CA TYR A 219 14.96 -4.11 4.75
C TYR A 219 15.66 -4.40 3.43
N LEU A 220 15.18 -3.84 2.31
CA LEU A 220 15.83 -3.99 1.01
C LEU A 220 17.26 -3.42 1.01
N MET A 221 17.49 -2.24 1.57
CA MET A 221 18.83 -1.66 1.70
C MET A 221 19.76 -2.55 2.52
N LYS A 222 19.28 -3.12 3.64
CA LYS A 222 20.03 -4.07 4.48
C LYS A 222 20.48 -5.30 3.67
N ILE A 223 19.56 -6.00 3.01
CA ILE A 223 19.91 -7.24 2.29
C ILE A 223 20.78 -6.97 1.06
N LEU A 224 20.64 -5.82 0.40
CA LEU A 224 21.52 -5.43 -0.70
C LEU A 224 22.94 -5.19 -0.20
N ARG A 225 23.09 -4.47 0.93
CA ARG A 225 24.39 -4.25 1.57
C ARG A 225 25.04 -5.57 1.99
N GLU A 226 24.29 -6.46 2.62
CA GLU A 226 24.77 -7.79 3.04
C GLU A 226 25.23 -8.63 1.84
N GLU A 227 24.46 -8.64 0.76
CA GLU A 227 24.81 -9.35 -0.48
C GLU A 227 26.04 -8.73 -1.18
N CYS A 228 26.18 -7.40 -1.19
CA CYS A 228 27.37 -6.70 -1.66
C CYS A 228 28.61 -7.10 -0.85
N LEU A 229 28.53 -6.99 0.48
CA LEU A 229 29.64 -7.32 1.39
C LEU A 229 30.08 -8.78 1.23
N ARG A 230 29.12 -9.70 1.13
CA ARG A 230 29.38 -11.12 0.89
C ARG A 230 30.19 -11.35 -0.40
N ARG A 231 29.91 -10.58 -1.46
CA ARG A 231 30.62 -10.68 -2.74
C ARG A 231 31.99 -10.02 -2.72
N VAL A 232 32.12 -8.85 -2.10
CA VAL A 232 33.40 -8.17 -1.91
C VAL A 232 34.37 -9.07 -1.13
N LYS A 233 33.92 -9.61 0.02
CA LYS A 233 34.71 -10.56 0.84
C LYS A 233 35.07 -11.84 0.09
N ARG A 234 34.14 -12.39 -0.72
CA ARG A 234 34.44 -13.56 -1.56
C ARG A 234 35.49 -13.25 -2.61
N ARG A 235 35.43 -12.08 -3.26
CA ARG A 235 36.39 -11.66 -4.26
C ARG A 235 37.78 -11.46 -3.66
N ARG A 236 37.88 -10.78 -2.51
CA ARG A 236 39.13 -10.61 -1.77
C ARG A 236 39.80 -11.96 -1.45
N ARG A 237 39.02 -12.94 -0.95
CA ARG A 237 39.52 -14.28 -0.65
C ARG A 237 40.06 -15.01 -1.88
N CYS A 238 39.49 -14.78 -3.07
CA CYS A 238 39.97 -15.35 -4.32
C CYS A 238 41.22 -14.63 -4.88
N GLU A 239 41.42 -13.36 -4.52
CA GLU A 239 42.56 -12.54 -4.98
C GLU A 239 43.80 -12.66 -4.07
N GLU A 240 43.76 -13.49 -3.00
CA GLU A 240 44.85 -13.69 -2.02
C GLU A 240 45.41 -12.37 -1.41
N ASN A 241 44.62 -11.29 -1.42
CA ASN A 241 44.97 -10.01 -0.81
C ASN A 241 44.62 -10.03 0.69
N ASP A 242 45.58 -10.44 1.52
CA ASP A 242 45.41 -10.51 2.97
C ASP A 242 45.58 -9.14 3.66
N ASP A 243 46.20 -8.16 2.99
CA ASP A 243 46.53 -6.83 3.54
C ASP A 243 45.36 -5.82 3.57
N ARG A 244 44.20 -6.11 2.97
CA ARG A 244 43.03 -5.20 3.02
C ARG A 244 42.38 -5.23 4.41
N ASP A 245 41.90 -4.10 4.91
CA ASP A 245 41.10 -4.05 6.15
C ASP A 245 39.58 -4.14 5.87
N ASP A 246 38.78 -4.36 6.91
CA ASP A 246 37.32 -4.38 6.80
C ASP A 246 36.76 -2.99 6.39
N ASP A 247 37.49 -1.90 6.67
CA ASP A 247 37.10 -0.54 6.31
C ASP A 247 37.16 -0.29 4.79
N GLU A 248 38.12 -0.91 4.08
CA GLU A 248 38.16 -0.92 2.61
C GLU A 248 36.97 -1.66 2.00
N ASP A 249 36.60 -2.81 2.56
CA ASP A 249 35.44 -3.59 2.09
C ASP A 249 34.14 -2.78 2.26
N ASP A 250 33.98 -2.08 3.38
CA ASP A 250 32.82 -1.21 3.63
C ASP A 250 32.79 0.01 2.70
N ARG A 251 33.94 0.60 2.35
CA ARG A 251 34.01 1.67 1.33
C ARG A 251 33.60 1.19 -0.06
N ASP A 252 34.05 0.01 -0.47
CA ASP A 252 33.67 -0.60 -1.75
C ASP A 252 32.15 -0.88 -1.78
N VAL A 253 31.57 -1.35 -0.67
CA VAL A 253 30.13 -1.57 -0.54
C VAL A 253 29.36 -0.24 -0.59
N ASP A 254 29.78 0.77 0.14
CA ASP A 254 29.14 2.10 0.14
C ASP A 254 29.18 2.71 -1.28
N ASP A 255 30.28 2.53 -2.01
CA ASP A 255 30.42 2.97 -3.41
C ASP A 255 29.43 2.29 -4.36
N ILE A 256 29.17 0.98 -4.17
CA ILE A 256 28.14 0.23 -4.92
C ILE A 256 26.74 0.71 -4.53
N MET A 257 26.49 0.90 -3.24
CA MET A 257 25.17 1.29 -2.70
C MET A 257 24.74 2.70 -3.13
N ARG A 258 25.68 3.59 -3.49
CA ARG A 258 25.38 4.90 -4.12
C ARG A 258 24.59 4.78 -5.43
N GLY A 259 24.61 3.61 -6.09
CA GLY A 259 23.82 3.33 -7.29
C GLY A 259 22.36 2.96 -7.02
N VAL A 260 21.92 2.90 -5.76
CA VAL A 260 20.58 2.47 -5.35
C VAL A 260 19.76 3.66 -4.87
N ARG A 261 18.57 3.83 -5.45
CA ARG A 261 17.52 4.73 -4.95
C ARG A 261 16.24 3.93 -4.68
N ILE A 262 15.53 4.26 -3.61
CA ILE A 262 14.22 3.68 -3.29
C ILE A 262 13.22 4.79 -3.05
N THR A 263 12.17 4.85 -3.86
CA THR A 263 11.02 5.73 -3.66
C THR A 263 9.86 4.92 -3.05
N ALA A 264 9.47 5.27 -1.83
CA ALA A 264 8.35 4.65 -1.14
C ALA A 264 7.08 5.50 -1.30
N TRP A 265 5.99 4.87 -1.71
CA TRP A 265 4.69 5.52 -1.84
C TRP A 265 3.80 5.21 -0.63
N GLY A 266 2.91 6.13 -0.24
CA GLY A 266 1.91 5.86 0.80
C GLY A 266 0.76 4.96 0.33
N THR A 267 0.59 4.83 -0.98
CA THR A 267 -0.47 4.03 -1.61
C THR A 267 -0.11 3.65 -3.05
N THR A 268 -1.00 2.94 -3.72
CA THR A 268 -0.86 2.55 -5.13
C THR A 268 -1.35 3.66 -6.06
N VAL A 269 -0.76 3.80 -7.25
CA VAL A 269 -1.18 4.81 -8.24
C VAL A 269 -2.55 4.51 -8.87
N VAL A 270 -2.96 3.24 -8.88
CA VAL A 270 -4.29 2.80 -9.34
C VAL A 270 -5.00 2.01 -8.25
N THR A 271 -6.33 2.05 -8.28
CA THR A 271 -7.15 0.96 -7.72
C THR A 271 -7.45 -0.04 -8.82
N ALA A 272 -7.43 -1.33 -8.50
CA ALA A 272 -7.64 -2.35 -9.51
C ALA A 272 -8.23 -3.62 -8.91
N ARG A 273 -9.10 -4.28 -9.68
CA ARG A 273 -9.63 -5.62 -9.43
C ARG A 273 -9.36 -6.48 -10.64
N ARG A 274 -8.51 -7.49 -10.48
CA ARG A 274 -8.26 -8.51 -11.49
C ARG A 274 -9.54 -9.29 -11.77
N THR A 275 -9.90 -9.43 -13.05
CA THR A 275 -11.12 -10.12 -13.51
C THR A 275 -10.80 -11.45 -14.20
N SER A 276 -9.59 -11.63 -14.73
CA SER A 276 -9.05 -12.89 -15.23
C SER A 276 -7.52 -12.90 -15.12
N GLU A 277 -6.82 -13.89 -15.66
CA GLU A 277 -5.35 -13.88 -15.70
C GLU A 277 -4.75 -12.73 -16.51
N THR A 278 -5.45 -12.31 -17.54
CA THR A 278 -5.01 -11.27 -18.49
C THR A 278 -5.98 -10.10 -18.56
N SER A 279 -6.85 -9.94 -17.56
CA SER A 279 -7.79 -8.82 -17.51
C SER A 279 -7.93 -8.21 -16.13
N VAL A 280 -8.07 -6.88 -16.13
CA VAL A 280 -8.18 -6.05 -14.94
C VAL A 280 -9.23 -4.97 -15.13
N HIS A 281 -9.99 -4.71 -14.08
CA HIS A 281 -10.84 -3.54 -13.97
C HIS A 281 -10.12 -2.50 -13.11
N VAL A 282 -9.93 -1.28 -13.64
CA VAL A 282 -9.31 -0.15 -12.97
C VAL A 282 -10.39 0.89 -12.68
N PRO A 283 -10.99 0.89 -11.47
CA PRO A 283 -12.00 1.90 -11.12
C PRO A 283 -11.44 3.32 -11.14
N THR A 284 -10.20 3.52 -10.68
CA THR A 284 -9.62 4.85 -10.48
C THR A 284 -8.11 4.86 -10.71
N VAL A 285 -7.64 5.90 -11.41
CA VAL A 285 -6.24 6.34 -11.38
C VAL A 285 -6.15 7.52 -10.42
N ARG A 286 -5.31 7.41 -9.38
CA ARG A 286 -5.29 8.40 -8.29
C ARG A 286 -4.70 9.71 -8.77
N GLN A 287 -5.35 10.82 -8.45
CA GLN A 287 -4.85 12.17 -8.76
C GLN A 287 -3.68 12.59 -7.87
N SER A 288 -3.49 11.94 -6.72
CA SER A 288 -2.37 12.24 -5.83
C SER A 288 -1.88 11.00 -5.09
N VAL A 289 -0.55 10.87 -5.00
CA VAL A 289 0.18 9.84 -4.25
C VAL A 289 1.26 10.53 -3.42
N ASP A 290 1.23 10.33 -2.11
CA ASP A 290 2.29 10.80 -1.22
C ASP A 290 3.51 9.88 -1.36
N TYR A 291 4.72 10.45 -1.37
CA TYR A 291 5.96 9.66 -1.47
C TYR A 291 7.14 10.29 -0.72
N CYS A 292 8.17 9.48 -0.50
CA CYS A 292 9.51 9.93 -0.14
C CYS A 292 10.57 9.07 -0.87
N THR A 293 11.82 9.53 -0.90
CA THR A 293 12.93 8.80 -1.53
C THR A 293 14.08 8.65 -0.54
N VAL A 294 14.72 7.48 -0.55
CA VAL A 294 15.94 7.18 0.23
C VAL A 294 17.04 6.62 -0.68
N PRO A 295 18.32 6.93 -0.41
CA PRO A 295 18.77 7.95 0.51
C PRO A 295 18.36 9.35 0.02
N SER A 296 18.03 10.25 0.96
CA SER A 296 17.81 11.67 0.72
C SER A 296 18.42 12.50 1.85
N SER A 297 18.71 13.77 1.59
CA SER A 297 19.07 14.71 2.64
C SER A 297 17.83 15.13 3.43
N PRO A 298 17.90 15.19 4.78
CA PRO A 298 16.83 15.83 5.54
C PRO A 298 16.71 17.30 5.12
N PRO A 299 15.51 17.89 5.16
CA PRO A 299 15.38 19.32 4.96
C PRO A 299 16.28 20.03 5.97
N ALA A 300 17.06 21.02 5.51
CA ALA A 300 17.93 21.79 6.38
C ALA A 300 17.08 22.27 7.56
N ALA A 301 17.45 21.86 8.78
CA ALA A 301 16.74 22.27 9.97
C ALA A 301 16.66 23.80 9.93
N THR A 302 15.45 24.36 9.93
CA THR A 302 15.26 25.80 10.14
C THR A 302 15.75 26.07 11.55
N ILE A 303 17.04 26.36 11.69
CA ILE A 303 17.61 26.80 12.94
C ILE A 303 16.86 28.09 13.27
N THR A 304 15.98 28.04 14.26
CA THR A 304 15.39 29.25 14.83
C THR A 304 16.49 29.91 15.66
N THR A 305 17.42 30.60 14.99
CA THR A 305 18.44 31.41 15.65
C THR A 305 17.87 32.79 15.92
N THR A 306 17.29 32.95 17.11
CA THR A 306 17.47 34.20 17.85
C THR A 306 18.97 34.27 18.19
N ALA A 307 19.62 35.38 17.82
CA ALA A 307 21.02 35.76 18.07
C ALA A 307 22.06 35.37 17.00
N ILE A 308 22.33 36.31 16.08
CA ILE A 308 23.55 37.15 16.05
C ILE A 308 23.63 37.83 14.68
N ALA A 309 23.40 39.14 14.70
CA ALA A 309 23.97 40.05 13.73
C ALA A 309 25.49 40.07 13.91
N PHE A 310 26.26 39.67 12.89
CA PHE A 310 27.55 40.25 12.48
C PHE A 310 28.22 39.35 11.42
N SER A 311 28.03 39.66 10.13
CA SER A 311 29.08 39.59 9.11
C SER A 311 28.55 40.09 7.75
N SER A 312 28.07 41.33 7.72
CA SER A 312 28.02 42.09 6.47
C SER A 312 29.44 42.59 6.15
N SER A 313 30.22 41.81 5.41
CA SER A 313 31.25 42.31 4.48
C SER A 313 32.00 41.12 3.88
N LEU A 314 31.75 40.83 2.60
CA LEU A 314 32.71 40.39 1.57
C LEU A 314 31.97 39.61 0.47
N SER A 315 31.44 40.34 -0.51
CA SER A 315 31.43 39.93 -1.92
C SER A 315 30.93 41.08 -2.79
N SER A 316 31.84 42.00 -3.10
CA SER A 316 31.84 42.68 -4.39
C SER A 316 32.88 42.01 -5.26
N SER A 317 32.60 41.91 -6.57
CA SER A 317 33.47 41.49 -7.67
C SER A 317 33.13 40.13 -8.30
N LEU A 318 32.19 40.13 -9.26
CA LEU A 318 32.45 39.87 -10.69
C LEU A 318 31.15 39.56 -11.43
N SER A 319 30.66 40.60 -12.10
CA SER A 319 29.84 40.54 -13.29
C SER A 319 30.75 40.31 -14.51
N ASP A 320 30.52 39.24 -15.27
CA ASP A 320 30.54 39.30 -16.74
C ASP A 320 29.93 38.03 -17.38
N PRO A 321 28.98 38.16 -18.34
CA PRO A 321 28.40 37.05 -19.09
C PRO A 321 29.04 36.98 -20.48
N ALA A 322 30.06 36.15 -20.66
CA ALA A 322 30.58 35.83 -21.98
C ALA A 322 31.39 34.52 -21.96
N ASP A 323 30.72 33.37 -22.03
CA ASP A 323 31.29 32.18 -22.68
C ASP A 323 30.20 31.15 -23.01
N VAL A 324 29.38 31.46 -24.01
CA VAL A 324 28.57 30.48 -24.75
C VAL A 324 28.69 30.85 -26.22
N ASP A 325 29.76 30.40 -26.88
CA ASP A 325 29.79 30.10 -28.32
C ASP A 325 31.23 29.85 -28.79
N ARG A 326 31.73 28.62 -28.66
CA ARG A 326 32.88 28.12 -29.45
C ARG A 326 32.89 26.59 -29.58
N VAL A 327 32.04 26.02 -30.45
CA VAL A 327 32.40 24.82 -31.25
C VAL A 327 31.62 24.84 -32.56
N ALA A 328 32.11 25.55 -33.58
CA ALA A 328 31.67 25.35 -34.98
C ALA A 328 32.60 26.04 -35.99
N VAL A 329 33.78 25.48 -36.28
CA VAL A 329 34.48 25.53 -37.58
C VAL A 329 35.50 24.36 -37.49
N GLU A 330 35.48 23.30 -38.29
CA GLU A 330 35.96 23.22 -39.67
C GLU A 330 35.56 21.85 -40.28
N GLY A 331 35.35 21.83 -41.61
CA GLY A 331 35.46 20.61 -42.40
C GLY A 331 34.22 20.20 -43.22
N GLU A 332 33.79 21.04 -44.16
CA GLU A 332 33.06 20.53 -45.33
C GLU A 332 34.06 19.94 -46.33
N GLY A 333 33.88 18.65 -46.64
CA GLY A 333 34.69 17.91 -47.60
C GLY A 333 34.14 16.49 -47.81
N GLU A 334 33.24 16.38 -48.77
CA GLU A 334 32.87 15.20 -49.57
C GLU A 334 32.87 13.80 -48.91
N GLY A 335 31.68 13.25 -48.65
CA GLY A 335 31.48 11.88 -48.16
C GLY A 335 30.02 11.54 -47.90
N GLU A 336 29.15 11.80 -48.88
CA GLU A 336 27.71 11.60 -48.78
C GLU A 336 27.35 10.11 -48.84
N LYS A 337 27.38 9.40 -47.69
CA LYS A 337 26.65 8.12 -47.48
C LYS A 337 26.53 7.55 -46.05
N ASN A 338 26.93 8.26 -44.97
CA ASN A 338 26.84 7.72 -43.59
C ASN A 338 26.16 8.62 -42.53
N ARG A 339 25.44 9.69 -42.91
CA ARG A 339 24.85 10.65 -41.95
C ARG A 339 23.62 10.15 -41.16
N GLY A 340 23.02 9.01 -41.52
CA GLY A 340 21.85 8.45 -40.82
C GLY A 340 22.17 7.72 -39.52
N GLN A 341 23.40 7.20 -39.36
CA GLN A 341 23.76 6.30 -38.26
C GLN A 341 24.40 7.05 -37.07
N GLU A 342 25.16 8.12 -37.35
CA GLU A 342 25.77 8.98 -36.32
C GLU A 342 24.75 9.89 -35.62
N GLY A 343 23.74 10.39 -36.34
CA GLY A 343 22.64 11.15 -35.76
C GLY A 343 21.85 10.33 -34.75
N GLY A 344 21.45 9.10 -35.11
CA GLY A 344 20.72 8.19 -34.23
C GLY A 344 21.50 7.78 -32.98
N ALA A 345 22.82 7.53 -33.11
CA ALA A 345 23.69 7.21 -31.98
C ALA A 345 23.82 8.39 -30.99
N ARG A 346 23.87 9.64 -31.50
CA ARG A 346 23.92 10.85 -30.67
C ARG A 346 22.61 11.08 -29.91
N PHE A 347 21.45 10.93 -30.59
CA PHE A 347 20.14 11.01 -29.93
C PHE A 347 19.96 9.92 -28.86
N SER A 348 20.37 8.68 -29.15
CA SER A 348 20.31 7.58 -28.18
C SER A 348 21.18 7.82 -26.94
N ARG A 349 22.32 8.51 -27.10
CA ARG A 349 23.24 8.82 -26.00
C ARG A 349 22.70 9.93 -25.10
N VAL A 350 22.08 10.97 -25.67
CA VAL A 350 21.43 12.04 -24.90
C VAL A 350 20.26 11.49 -24.08
N ALA A 351 19.39 10.70 -24.70
CA ALA A 351 18.28 10.02 -24.01
C ALA A 351 18.75 9.07 -22.91
N ALA A 352 19.91 8.43 -23.05
CA ALA A 352 20.50 7.60 -22.00
C ALA A 352 21.01 8.44 -20.81
N ILE A 353 21.61 9.60 -21.06
CA ILE A 353 22.07 10.53 -20.03
C ILE A 353 20.88 11.12 -19.26
N GLU A 354 19.84 11.55 -19.96
CA GLU A 354 18.61 12.07 -19.33
C GLU A 354 17.94 11.03 -18.45
N ARG A 355 17.74 9.80 -18.96
CA ARG A 355 17.18 8.70 -18.17
C ARG A 355 18.04 8.39 -16.95
N ARG A 356 19.37 8.43 -17.06
CA ARG A 356 20.27 8.23 -15.92
C ARG A 356 20.13 9.34 -14.88
N GLY A 357 20.01 10.60 -15.31
CA GLY A 357 19.74 11.73 -14.42
C GLY A 357 18.48 11.51 -13.58
N LEU A 358 17.41 10.99 -14.20
CA LEU A 358 16.18 10.65 -13.50
C LEU A 358 16.33 9.49 -12.49
N LEU A 359 17.18 8.50 -12.79
CA LEU A 359 17.42 7.35 -11.90
C LEU A 359 18.31 7.67 -10.69
N LEU A 360 19.20 8.66 -10.81
CA LEU A 360 20.15 9.05 -9.78
C LEU A 360 19.76 10.33 -9.03
N GLY A 361 18.67 10.98 -9.44
CA GLY A 361 18.16 12.16 -8.78
C GLY A 361 18.02 11.93 -7.27
N ASP A 362 18.35 12.96 -6.48
CA ASP A 362 18.21 12.90 -5.02
C ASP A 362 16.75 12.79 -4.57
N ASP A 363 15.83 13.03 -5.50
CA ASP A 363 14.40 12.93 -5.33
C ASP A 363 13.80 12.13 -6.50
N GLY A 364 13.06 11.07 -6.20
CA GLY A 364 12.33 10.28 -7.20
C GLY A 364 11.13 11.00 -7.84
N HIS A 365 10.91 12.29 -7.53
CA HIS A 365 9.84 13.11 -8.10
C HIS A 365 9.79 13.02 -9.63
N ASP A 366 10.91 13.34 -10.27
CA ASP A 366 10.97 13.50 -11.73
C ASP A 366 10.81 12.15 -12.43
N LEU A 367 11.40 11.09 -11.87
CA LEU A 367 11.19 9.73 -12.37
C LEU A 367 9.72 9.33 -12.25
N CYS A 368 9.10 9.51 -11.08
CA CYS A 368 7.70 9.14 -10.88
C CYS A 368 6.77 9.96 -11.79
N THR A 369 7.05 11.25 -11.95
CA THR A 369 6.30 12.15 -12.84
C THR A 369 6.49 11.78 -14.30
N ALA A 370 7.70 11.40 -14.73
CA ALA A 370 7.93 10.87 -16.06
C ALA A 370 7.14 9.58 -16.32
N LEU A 371 7.09 8.68 -15.32
CA LEU A 371 6.44 7.37 -15.45
C LEU A 371 4.91 7.41 -15.39
N PHE A 372 4.32 8.31 -14.61
CA PHE A 372 2.89 8.30 -14.29
C PHE A 372 2.19 9.67 -14.39
N GLY A 373 2.90 10.72 -14.75
CA GLY A 373 2.41 12.11 -14.77
C GLY A 373 2.47 12.82 -13.41
N PRO A 374 2.09 14.11 -13.37
CA PRO A 374 2.30 14.99 -12.20
C PRO A 374 1.25 14.73 -11.10
N ARG A 375 1.48 13.67 -10.31
CA ARG A 375 0.57 13.26 -9.22
C ARG A 375 1.27 12.98 -7.89
N PHE A 376 2.56 13.26 -7.79
CA PHE A 376 3.37 12.86 -6.64
C PHE A 376 3.58 14.04 -5.69
N ARG A 377 3.28 13.84 -4.41
CA ARG A 377 3.52 14.83 -3.35
C ARG A 377 4.59 14.31 -2.40
N ARG A 378 5.71 15.01 -2.33
CA ARG A 378 6.77 14.68 -1.37
C ARG A 378 6.26 14.90 0.05
N ARG A 379 6.62 14.00 0.96
CA ARG A 379 6.38 14.14 2.39
C ARG A 379 7.69 14.40 3.13
N ASP A 380 7.69 15.47 3.90
CA ASP A 380 8.74 15.75 4.87
C ASP A 380 8.59 14.78 6.05
N GLY A 381 9.71 14.31 6.61
CA GLY A 381 9.73 13.20 7.57
C GLY A 381 10.05 11.83 6.99
N GLY A 382 10.33 11.74 5.69
CA GLY A 382 10.91 10.55 5.05
C GLY A 382 10.03 9.31 5.17
N LEU A 383 10.64 8.14 5.40
CA LEU A 383 9.92 6.86 5.49
C LEU A 383 8.91 6.82 6.65
N LEU A 384 9.13 7.57 7.73
CA LEU A 384 8.23 7.65 8.88
C LEU A 384 6.93 8.37 8.53
N ALA A 385 7.02 9.48 7.81
CA ALA A 385 5.84 10.22 7.35
C ALA A 385 4.98 9.35 6.43
N ILE A 386 5.60 8.57 5.52
CA ILE A 386 4.88 7.63 4.66
C ILE A 386 4.23 6.50 5.45
N THR A 387 4.94 5.93 6.44
CA THR A 387 4.40 4.87 7.32
C THR A 387 3.13 5.35 8.01
N LEU A 388 3.15 6.57 8.56
CA LEU A 388 2.03 7.14 9.30
C LEU A 388 0.96 7.77 8.39
N SER A 389 1.22 7.99 7.10
CA SER A 389 0.25 8.60 6.17
C SER A 389 -0.81 7.61 5.65
N ASN A 390 -0.58 6.29 5.82
CA ASN A 390 -1.57 5.29 5.42
C ASN A 390 -2.64 5.10 6.49
N LEU A 391 -3.88 5.49 6.15
CA LEU A 391 -5.05 5.41 7.03
C LEU A 391 -5.81 4.09 6.91
N ASN A 392 -5.49 3.26 5.90
CA ASN A 392 -6.20 2.00 5.67
C ASN A 392 -6.17 1.07 6.88
N PRO A 393 -5.04 0.83 7.58
CA PRO A 393 -4.99 -0.18 8.63
C PRO A 393 -5.94 0.12 9.79
N GLN A 394 -5.95 1.36 10.30
CA GLN A 394 -6.87 1.76 11.36
C GLN A 394 -8.33 1.81 10.90
N ASN A 395 -8.59 2.18 9.64
CA ASN A 395 -9.94 2.23 9.10
C ASN A 395 -10.50 0.82 8.95
N HIS A 396 -9.71 -0.08 8.37
CA HIS A 396 -10.04 -1.49 8.23
C HIS A 396 -10.20 -2.17 9.59
N LEU A 397 -9.39 -1.81 10.60
CA LEU A 397 -9.58 -2.31 11.97
C LEU A 397 -10.99 -1.97 12.50
N GLY A 398 -11.44 -0.72 12.34
CA GLY A 398 -12.79 -0.30 12.72
C GLY A 398 -13.88 -1.08 11.97
N ILE A 399 -13.70 -1.25 10.66
CA ILE A 399 -14.63 -1.98 9.79
C ILE A 399 -14.70 -3.46 10.21
N VAL A 400 -13.56 -4.13 10.39
CA VAL A 400 -13.47 -5.56 10.71
C VAL A 400 -14.05 -5.84 12.09
N LEU A 401 -13.64 -5.09 13.13
CA LEU A 401 -14.16 -5.32 14.48
C LEU A 401 -15.66 -5.05 14.56
N GLY A 402 -16.15 -4.01 13.87
CA GLY A 402 -17.58 -3.69 13.83
C GLY A 402 -18.43 -4.69 13.03
N ASN A 403 -17.82 -5.46 12.13
CA ASN A 403 -18.54 -6.27 11.15
C ASN A 403 -18.03 -7.72 11.02
N MET A 404 -17.29 -8.27 11.98
CA MET A 404 -16.73 -9.62 11.87
C MET A 404 -17.79 -10.67 11.55
N SER A 405 -18.99 -10.60 12.14
CA SER A 405 -20.07 -11.55 11.87
C SER A 405 -20.60 -11.53 10.43
N ARG A 406 -20.32 -10.48 9.65
CA ARG A 406 -20.60 -10.43 8.21
C ARG A 406 -19.49 -11.07 7.37
N MET A 407 -18.30 -11.20 7.94
CA MET A 407 -17.11 -11.75 7.30
C MET A 407 -16.94 -13.23 7.64
N ASP A 408 -17.16 -13.60 8.90
CA ASP A 408 -16.94 -14.93 9.47
C ASP A 408 -18.28 -15.56 9.88
N PRO A 409 -18.94 -16.25 8.95
CA PRO A 409 -20.24 -16.83 9.20
C PRO A 409 -20.18 -18.01 10.18
N PRO A 410 -21.21 -18.19 11.04
CA PRO A 410 -21.25 -19.35 11.90
C PRO A 410 -21.31 -20.65 11.07
N PRO A 411 -20.62 -21.71 11.51
CA PRO A 411 -20.77 -23.02 10.88
C PRO A 411 -22.21 -23.52 11.02
N PRO A 412 -22.64 -24.49 10.19
CA PRO A 412 -23.93 -25.14 10.37
C PRO A 412 -24.05 -25.74 11.78
N PRO A 413 -25.26 -25.82 12.36
CA PRO A 413 -25.45 -26.40 13.68
C PRO A 413 -24.94 -27.84 13.71
N PRO A 414 -24.38 -28.31 14.85
CA PRO A 414 -23.96 -29.69 14.97
C PRO A 414 -25.15 -30.64 14.75
N PRO A 415 -24.91 -31.87 14.26
CA PRO A 415 -25.97 -32.87 14.16
C PRO A 415 -26.58 -33.13 15.54
N LEU A 416 -27.89 -33.40 15.58
CA LEU A 416 -28.55 -33.81 16.81
C LEU A 416 -27.86 -35.06 17.37
N PRO A 417 -27.72 -35.19 18.72
CA PRO A 417 -27.27 -36.43 19.32
C PRO A 417 -28.12 -37.59 18.79
N LEU A 418 -27.49 -38.69 18.38
CA LEU A 418 -28.20 -39.92 18.03
C LEU A 418 -29.14 -40.26 19.19
N GLU A 419 -30.45 -40.29 18.93
CA GLU A 419 -31.40 -40.80 19.91
C GLU A 419 -30.93 -42.20 20.31
N MET A 420 -30.78 -42.43 21.62
CA MET A 420 -30.57 -43.80 22.11
C MET A 420 -31.85 -44.58 21.80
N GLU A 421 -31.88 -45.23 20.63
CA GLU A 421 -32.91 -46.20 20.26
C GLU A 421 -32.91 -47.30 21.33
N GLY A 422 -33.90 -47.22 22.22
CA GLY A 422 -33.90 -48.02 23.43
C GLY A 422 -35.24 -48.19 24.14
N THR A 423 -36.38 -47.79 23.56
CA THR A 423 -37.66 -48.42 23.95
C THR A 423 -38.62 -48.46 22.76
N GLN A 424 -38.65 -49.61 22.09
CA GLN A 424 -39.70 -49.96 21.14
C GLN A 424 -41.07 -49.88 21.83
N THR A 425 -41.98 -49.09 21.28
CA THR A 425 -43.39 -49.49 21.23
C THR A 425 -43.92 -49.26 19.82
N ARG A 426 -44.21 -50.38 19.15
CA ARG A 426 -44.95 -50.42 17.89
C ARG A 426 -46.36 -49.88 18.13
N SER A 427 -46.79 -48.89 17.35
CA SER A 427 -48.08 -48.95 16.63
C SER A 427 -48.09 -47.86 15.56
N GLY A 428 -48.47 -48.22 14.33
CA GLY A 428 -48.23 -47.42 13.13
C GLY A 428 -49.35 -46.45 12.76
N SER A 429 -49.05 -45.54 11.83
CA SER A 429 -49.83 -45.36 10.58
C SER A 429 -49.19 -44.33 9.65
N SER A 430 -49.19 -44.67 8.36
CA SER A 430 -49.21 -43.82 7.16
C SER A 430 -48.18 -42.70 6.97
N ALA A 431 -47.27 -42.99 6.04
CA ALA A 431 -46.76 -42.12 4.98
C ALA A 431 -47.32 -40.68 4.89
N ILE A 432 -46.40 -39.72 5.02
CA ILE A 432 -46.31 -38.57 4.12
C ILE A 432 -44.85 -38.51 3.66
N ASP A 433 -44.67 -38.73 2.37
CA ASP A 433 -43.45 -38.58 1.61
C ASP A 433 -43.30 -37.10 1.28
N ASP A 434 -42.44 -36.38 2.02
CA ASP A 434 -42.00 -35.04 1.64
C ASP A 434 -40.50 -35.14 1.31
N GLY A 435 -40.24 -35.27 0.01
CA GLY A 435 -38.91 -35.24 -0.60
C GLY A 435 -38.26 -33.87 -0.49
N GLY A 436 -37.93 -33.45 0.73
CA GLY A 436 -37.01 -32.37 0.99
C GLY A 436 -35.58 -32.91 1.00
N SER A 437 -34.92 -32.94 -0.15
CA SER A 437 -33.46 -33.10 -0.15
C SER A 437 -32.90 -31.96 0.70
N SER A 438 -32.28 -32.28 1.84
CA SER A 438 -31.45 -31.36 2.60
C SER A 438 -30.21 -31.03 1.77
N SER A 439 -30.39 -30.21 0.75
CA SER A 439 -29.29 -29.54 0.10
C SER A 439 -28.69 -28.61 1.15
N ILE A 440 -27.53 -29.00 1.69
CA ILE A 440 -26.60 -28.09 2.33
C ILE A 440 -26.55 -26.85 1.42
N PRO A 441 -26.85 -25.65 1.90
CA PRO A 441 -26.79 -24.47 1.06
C PRO A 441 -25.38 -24.43 0.48
N SER A 442 -25.28 -24.43 -0.85
CA SER A 442 -24.00 -24.15 -1.50
C SER A 442 -23.47 -22.84 -0.92
N SER A 443 -22.15 -22.72 -0.80
CA SER A 443 -21.42 -21.57 -0.26
C SER A 443 -21.62 -20.25 -1.05
N SER A 444 -22.73 -20.10 -1.77
CA SER A 444 -22.98 -19.11 -2.81
C SER A 444 -24.17 -18.18 -2.51
N ALA A 445 -24.44 -17.83 -1.25
CA ALA A 445 -25.41 -16.78 -0.93
C ALA A 445 -25.14 -16.06 0.41
N TRP A 446 -23.89 -15.83 0.78
CA TRP A 446 -23.60 -14.82 1.79
C TRP A 446 -23.85 -13.44 1.18
N PRO A 447 -24.70 -12.58 1.78
CA PRO A 447 -25.07 -11.33 1.16
C PRO A 447 -23.85 -10.41 1.04
N SER A 448 -23.68 -9.82 -0.15
CA SER A 448 -22.77 -8.70 -0.31
C SER A 448 -23.22 -7.55 0.57
N TRP A 449 -22.27 -6.85 1.17
CA TRP A 449 -22.55 -5.69 2.02
C TRP A 449 -21.58 -4.56 1.67
N TYR A 450 -21.99 -3.33 1.95
CA TYR A 450 -21.18 -2.14 1.71
C TYR A 450 -20.51 -1.65 2.98
N GLN A 451 -19.26 -1.19 2.85
CA GLN A 451 -18.46 -0.73 3.98
C GLN A 451 -19.08 0.53 4.58
N GLY A 452 -19.26 1.57 3.77
CA GLY A 452 -19.73 2.87 4.20
C GLY A 452 -21.12 2.81 4.82
N GLU A 453 -22.04 2.09 4.19
CA GLU A 453 -23.37 1.75 4.74
C GLU A 453 -23.28 1.23 6.19
N ASN A 454 -22.30 0.35 6.45
CA ASN A 454 -22.16 -0.35 7.73
C ASN A 454 -21.16 0.31 8.70
N VAL A 455 -20.69 1.54 8.41
CA VAL A 455 -19.96 2.38 9.39
C VAL A 455 -20.98 3.14 10.26
N THR A 456 -21.37 2.53 11.37
CA THR A 456 -22.25 3.15 12.38
C THR A 456 -21.56 4.29 13.15
N PRO A 457 -22.31 5.15 13.89
CA PRO A 457 -21.70 6.19 14.71
C PRO A 457 -20.68 5.68 15.76
N ASN A 458 -20.86 4.45 16.27
CA ASN A 458 -19.89 3.83 17.17
C ASN A 458 -18.60 3.44 16.45
N ILE A 459 -18.71 2.87 15.24
CA ILE A 459 -17.55 2.50 14.42
C ILE A 459 -16.82 3.77 13.97
N GLY A 460 -17.55 4.80 13.53
CA GLY A 460 -16.98 6.10 13.18
C GLY A 460 -16.17 6.71 14.34
N ARG A 461 -16.73 6.73 15.56
CA ARG A 461 -15.99 7.19 16.75
C ARG A 461 -14.74 6.37 17.05
N LEU A 462 -14.79 5.04 16.87
CA LEU A 462 -13.60 4.20 17.03
C LEU A 462 -12.52 4.58 16.01
N MET A 463 -12.89 4.79 14.74
CA MET A 463 -11.95 5.19 13.69
C MET A 463 -11.33 6.57 13.97
N GLU A 464 -12.12 7.53 14.45
CA GLU A 464 -11.65 8.87 14.86
C GLU A 464 -10.70 8.80 16.08
N ALA A 465 -10.98 7.91 17.03
CA ALA A 465 -10.13 7.71 18.21
C ALA A 465 -8.80 7.03 17.85
N LEU A 466 -8.82 6.02 16.96
CA LEU A 466 -7.61 5.44 16.39
C LEU A 466 -6.79 6.52 15.67
N ASP A 467 -7.44 7.33 14.84
CA ASP A 467 -6.75 8.42 14.14
C ASP A 467 -6.07 9.40 15.09
N SER A 468 -6.70 9.69 16.22
CA SER A 468 -6.14 10.57 17.25
C SER A 468 -4.84 10.01 17.85
N GLU A 469 -4.74 8.69 18.08
CA GLU A 469 -3.48 8.06 18.53
C GLU A 469 -2.37 8.23 17.49
N ARG A 470 -2.69 7.96 16.22
CA ARG A 470 -1.74 8.10 15.11
C ARG A 470 -1.27 9.56 14.95
N LEU A 471 -2.18 10.52 15.00
CA LEU A 471 -1.86 11.95 14.92
C LEU A 471 -1.00 12.41 16.10
N ASN A 472 -1.22 11.88 17.30
CA ASN A 472 -0.38 12.19 18.46
C ASN A 472 1.07 11.71 18.27
N ILE A 473 1.27 10.55 17.64
CA ILE A 473 2.59 10.03 17.29
C ILE A 473 3.24 10.92 16.22
N ALA A 474 2.49 11.21 15.14
CA ALA A 474 2.97 12.04 14.04
C ALA A 474 3.40 13.44 14.51
N LYS A 475 2.59 14.07 15.36
CA LYS A 475 2.88 15.37 15.97
C LYS A 475 4.17 15.35 16.80
N PHE A 476 4.45 14.28 17.53
CA PHE A 476 5.69 14.17 18.30
C PHE A 476 6.92 13.97 17.40
N LEU A 477 6.75 13.23 16.31
CA LEU A 477 7.79 13.02 15.30
C LEU A 477 8.03 14.26 14.41
N ASP A 478 7.18 15.29 14.54
CA ASP A 478 7.17 16.48 13.69
C ASP A 478 6.99 16.14 12.20
N VAL A 479 6.05 15.23 11.92
CA VAL A 479 5.72 14.82 10.55
C VAL A 479 4.28 15.19 10.22
N ASP A 480 4.09 15.83 9.06
CA ASP A 480 2.76 16.20 8.58
C ASP A 480 2.06 15.03 7.89
N VAL A 481 0.91 14.65 8.43
CA VAL A 481 0.08 13.56 7.92
C VAL A 481 -1.38 14.00 7.91
N ARG A 482 -2.11 13.53 6.90
CA ARG A 482 -3.55 13.80 6.79
C ARG A 482 -4.31 13.21 7.97
N THR A 483 -5.39 13.86 8.37
CA THR A 483 -6.44 13.32 9.23
C THR A 483 -7.34 12.34 8.46
N ILE A 484 -8.09 11.53 9.20
CA ILE A 484 -9.09 10.63 8.62
C ILE A 484 -10.19 11.38 7.83
N HIS A 485 -10.57 12.59 8.28
CA HIS A 485 -11.56 13.44 7.61
C HIS A 485 -11.04 13.95 6.27
N GLU A 486 -9.79 14.44 6.24
CA GLU A 486 -9.13 14.85 4.98
C GLU A 486 -8.97 13.67 4.03
N HIS A 487 -8.70 12.47 4.55
CA HIS A 487 -8.62 11.28 3.70
C HIS A 487 -9.95 10.94 3.03
N PHE A 488 -11.06 10.92 3.78
CA PHE A 488 -12.37 10.68 3.18
C PHE A 488 -12.73 11.78 2.17
N SER A 489 -12.41 13.04 2.50
CA SER A 489 -12.69 14.15 1.61
C SER A 489 -11.89 14.09 0.32
N TRP A 490 -10.56 13.93 0.40
CA TRP A 490 -9.69 14.02 -0.76
C TRP A 490 -9.70 12.74 -1.61
N SER A 491 -9.99 11.59 -1.00
CA SER A 491 -9.97 10.30 -1.71
C SER A 491 -11.33 9.94 -2.31
N PHE A 492 -12.43 10.35 -1.66
CA PHE A 492 -13.79 9.96 -2.05
C PHE A 492 -14.71 11.16 -2.34
N GLY A 493 -14.18 12.39 -2.34
CA GLY A 493 -14.95 13.59 -2.70
C GLY A 493 -16.03 13.98 -1.69
N VAL A 494 -15.92 13.49 -0.45
CA VAL A 494 -16.89 13.81 0.61
C VAL A 494 -16.61 15.22 1.16
N PRO A 495 -17.61 16.09 1.36
CA PRO A 495 -17.41 17.37 2.04
C PRO A 495 -16.84 17.15 3.45
N MET A 496 -16.04 18.10 3.95
CA MET A 496 -15.56 18.06 5.33
C MET A 496 -16.59 18.59 6.34
N GLU A 497 -17.51 19.44 5.87
CA GLU A 497 -18.48 20.11 6.71
C GLU A 497 -19.91 19.94 6.17
N THR A 498 -20.88 20.09 7.06
CA THR A 498 -22.31 20.05 6.77
C THR A 498 -23.04 21.19 7.51
N PRO A 499 -24.08 21.79 6.90
CA PRO A 499 -24.87 22.83 7.55
C PRO A 499 -25.76 22.29 8.68
N VAL A 500 -25.81 23.04 9.77
CA VAL A 500 -26.76 22.89 10.88
C VAL A 500 -27.73 24.07 10.83
N ILE A 501 -29.02 23.77 10.77
CA ILE A 501 -30.08 24.79 10.82
C ILE A 501 -30.49 24.95 12.28
N GLU A 502 -30.06 26.04 12.91
CA GLU A 502 -30.49 26.41 14.25
C GLU A 502 -31.69 27.35 14.15
N ALA A 503 -32.81 26.96 14.76
CA ALA A 503 -33.96 27.84 14.90
C ALA A 503 -33.69 28.83 16.05
N SER A 504 -33.50 30.11 15.73
CA SER A 504 -33.49 31.16 16.75
C SER A 504 -34.92 31.55 17.08
N ASP A 505 -35.41 31.15 18.25
CA ASP A 505 -36.57 31.80 18.86
C ASP A 505 -36.05 33.03 19.61
N LYS A 506 -36.00 34.18 18.94
CA LYS A 506 -35.88 35.46 19.65
C LYS A 506 -37.21 35.71 20.36
N GLU A 507 -37.27 35.46 21.66
CA GLU A 507 -38.27 36.11 22.52
C GLU A 507 -38.03 37.62 22.41
N GLY A 508 -39.05 38.35 21.94
CA GLY A 508 -38.96 39.80 21.84
C GLY A 508 -38.85 40.39 23.25
N ASP A 509 -37.85 41.26 23.44
CA ASP A 509 -37.71 42.08 24.64
C ASP A 509 -39.05 42.75 24.99
N ASP A 510 -39.38 42.75 26.29
CA ASP A 510 -40.55 43.39 26.88
C ASP A 510 -40.78 44.80 26.31
N VAL A 511 -41.85 44.95 25.55
CA VAL A 511 -42.39 46.27 25.20
C VAL A 511 -43.22 46.74 26.38
N ASP A 512 -42.69 47.76 27.08
CA ASP A 512 -43.36 48.54 28.13
C ASP A 512 -44.84 48.83 27.77
N LEU A 513 -45.74 48.16 28.49
CA LEU A 513 -47.19 48.26 28.34
C LEU A 513 -47.72 49.49 29.07
N SER A 514 -47.32 50.69 28.61
CA SER A 514 -47.84 51.93 29.17
C SER A 514 -48.05 53.05 28.14
N GLN A 515 -48.67 52.74 26.99
CA GLN A 515 -49.56 53.67 26.28
C GLN A 515 -50.22 53.03 25.05
N SER A 516 -51.54 52.94 25.07
CA SER A 516 -52.46 53.26 23.95
C SER A 516 -53.67 52.35 23.93
N LEU A 517 -54.69 52.77 24.69
CA LEU A 517 -56.09 52.48 24.41
C LEU A 517 -56.47 53.17 23.09
N MET A 518 -56.75 52.39 22.05
CA MET A 518 -57.94 52.48 21.18
C MET A 518 -57.68 52.05 19.73
N LEU A 519 -58.71 51.37 19.21
CA LEU A 519 -59.13 51.27 17.81
C LEU A 519 -58.58 50.10 16.92
N LYS A 520 -59.54 49.20 16.67
CA LYS A 520 -59.90 48.54 15.39
C LYS A 520 -59.25 47.22 14.99
N SER A 521 -60.15 46.23 14.91
CA SER A 521 -60.20 45.06 14.04
C SER A 521 -59.21 45.04 12.86
N LYS A 522 -58.42 43.97 12.79
CA LYS A 522 -58.27 43.09 11.62
C LYS A 522 -57.42 41.89 12.04
N THR A 523 -57.79 40.72 11.54
CA THR A 523 -57.02 39.48 11.59
C THR A 523 -55.61 39.69 11.03
N ALA A 524 -54.66 40.05 11.89
CA ALA A 524 -53.25 40.02 11.57
C ALA A 524 -52.69 38.69 12.10
N SER A 525 -52.56 37.71 11.21
CA SER A 525 -51.70 36.56 11.44
C SER A 525 -50.29 37.11 11.67
N MET A 526 -49.85 37.10 12.92
CA MET A 526 -48.50 37.51 13.31
C MET A 526 -47.54 36.48 12.72
N ARG A 527 -47.04 36.76 11.51
CA ARG A 527 -46.05 35.93 10.81
C ARG A 527 -44.76 36.05 11.61
N ARG A 528 -44.50 35.10 12.53
CA ARG A 528 -43.17 34.89 13.12
C ARG A 528 -42.22 34.64 11.96
N THR A 529 -41.42 35.64 11.59
CA THR A 529 -40.27 35.45 10.72
C THR A 529 -39.24 34.67 11.53
N LYS A 530 -39.29 33.34 11.46
CA LYS A 530 -38.20 32.49 11.97
C LYS A 530 -36.97 32.81 11.12
N THR A 531 -36.08 33.64 11.65
CA THR A 531 -34.72 33.77 11.12
C THR A 531 -33.96 32.50 11.52
N SER A 532 -33.86 31.55 10.59
CA SER A 532 -32.97 30.40 10.76
C SER A 532 -31.54 30.83 10.45
N THR A 533 -30.63 30.61 11.39
CA THR A 533 -29.20 30.82 11.15
C THR A 533 -28.60 29.49 10.73
N THR A 534 -27.91 29.45 9.60
CA THR A 534 -27.17 28.27 9.15
C THR A 534 -25.74 28.34 9.66
N ARG A 535 -25.32 27.36 10.45
CA ARG A 535 -23.94 27.22 10.94
C ARG A 535 -23.31 25.97 10.34
N MET A 536 -22.08 26.04 9.87
CA MET A 536 -21.34 24.86 9.42
C MET A 536 -20.73 24.11 10.62
N ARG A 537 -20.73 22.77 10.55
CA ARG A 537 -19.97 21.89 11.45
C ARG A 537 -19.25 20.82 10.65
N SER A 538 -18.19 20.24 11.22
CA SER A 538 -17.54 19.07 10.64
C SER A 538 -18.48 17.87 10.59
N LEU A 539 -18.39 17.09 9.51
CA LEU A 539 -19.01 15.78 9.39
C LEU A 539 -18.23 14.77 10.23
N THR A 540 -18.95 13.84 10.87
CA THR A 540 -18.31 12.66 11.49
C THR A 540 -17.89 11.65 10.43
N VAL A 541 -16.96 10.76 10.76
CA VAL A 541 -16.55 9.67 9.85
C VAL A 541 -17.72 8.79 9.45
N SER A 542 -18.66 8.51 10.36
CA SER A 542 -19.87 7.76 10.04
C SER A 542 -20.72 8.51 9.01
N GLU A 543 -21.00 9.80 9.21
CA GLU A 543 -21.76 10.60 8.24
C GLU A 543 -21.07 10.67 6.87
N MET A 544 -19.74 10.82 6.84
CA MET A 544 -18.98 10.78 5.58
C MET A 544 -19.18 9.45 4.84
N ASN A 545 -19.17 8.34 5.56
CA ASN A 545 -19.42 7.00 5.00
C ASN A 545 -20.86 6.83 4.51
N GLN A 546 -21.84 7.37 5.24
CA GLN A 546 -23.24 7.40 4.79
C GLN A 546 -23.41 8.24 3.52
N MET A 547 -22.68 9.35 3.37
CA MET A 547 -22.70 10.16 2.14
C MET A 547 -22.12 9.40 0.94
N MET A 548 -21.01 8.67 1.12
CA MET A 548 -20.44 7.84 0.07
C MET A 548 -21.45 6.82 -0.46
N HIS A 549 -22.19 6.19 0.45
CA HIS A 549 -23.20 5.19 0.14
C HIS A 549 -24.45 5.78 -0.52
N HIS A 550 -25.09 6.76 0.12
CA HIS A 550 -26.42 7.21 -0.27
C HIS A 550 -26.43 8.35 -1.29
N HIS A 551 -25.34 9.10 -1.43
CA HIS A 551 -25.32 10.34 -2.23
C HIS A 551 -24.26 10.36 -3.33
N LEU A 552 -23.10 9.75 -3.10
CA LEU A 552 -21.99 9.79 -4.06
C LEU A 552 -21.86 8.51 -4.91
N ASN A 553 -22.59 7.44 -4.55
CA ASN A 553 -22.53 6.13 -5.22
C ASN A 553 -21.10 5.62 -5.42
N ASN A 554 -20.22 5.87 -4.45
CA ASN A 554 -18.80 5.51 -4.50
C ASN A 554 -18.34 4.66 -3.30
N ASP A 555 -19.31 4.06 -2.60
CA ASP A 555 -19.06 3.10 -1.53
C ASP A 555 -18.45 1.80 -2.06
N VAL A 556 -17.70 1.11 -1.19
CA VAL A 556 -16.91 -0.08 -1.50
C VAL A 556 -17.54 -1.29 -0.82
N LEU A 557 -17.54 -2.43 -1.51
CA LEU A 557 -17.98 -3.70 -0.93
C LEU A 557 -17.05 -4.15 0.19
N GLY A 558 -17.63 -4.59 1.30
CA GLY A 558 -16.89 -5.19 2.41
C GLY A 558 -16.40 -6.62 2.09
N PRO A 559 -15.38 -7.11 2.81
CA PRO A 559 -14.96 -8.50 2.70
C PRO A 559 -16.06 -9.46 3.17
N VAL A 560 -16.16 -10.62 2.53
CA VAL A 560 -17.15 -11.68 2.85
C VAL A 560 -16.49 -12.93 3.44
N THR A 561 -15.22 -12.81 3.83
CA THR A 561 -14.41 -13.85 4.48
C THR A 561 -13.49 -13.18 5.50
N PRO A 562 -13.18 -13.84 6.64
CA PRO A 562 -12.12 -13.39 7.53
C PRO A 562 -10.73 -13.45 6.87
N ASP A 563 -10.54 -14.27 5.83
CA ASP A 563 -9.28 -14.35 5.08
C ASP A 563 -9.12 -13.16 4.12
N THR A 564 -8.96 -11.97 4.70
CA THR A 564 -8.86 -10.69 4.01
C THR A 564 -7.56 -9.97 4.35
N ARG A 565 -7.03 -9.23 3.38
CA ARG A 565 -5.91 -8.30 3.58
C ARG A 565 -6.17 -7.24 4.66
N TYR A 566 -7.44 -6.94 4.95
CA TYR A 566 -7.82 -6.02 6.03
C TYR A 566 -7.32 -6.50 7.40
N VAL A 567 -7.10 -7.80 7.55
CA VAL A 567 -6.50 -8.38 8.75
C VAL A 567 -5.10 -8.89 8.43
N LEU A 568 -4.98 -9.80 7.48
CA LEU A 568 -3.74 -10.55 7.21
C LEU A 568 -2.58 -9.71 6.67
N GLU A 569 -2.85 -8.51 6.19
CA GLU A 569 -1.82 -7.57 5.72
C GLU A 569 -1.76 -6.34 6.64
N ASP A 570 -2.88 -5.65 6.83
CA ASP A 570 -2.90 -4.37 7.53
C ASP A 570 -2.56 -4.45 9.03
N VAL A 571 -2.85 -5.57 9.70
CA VAL A 571 -2.53 -5.75 11.12
C VAL A 571 -1.01 -5.85 11.33
N PRO A 572 -0.30 -6.85 10.76
CA PRO A 572 1.14 -6.98 10.94
C PRO A 572 1.94 -5.86 10.24
N TYR A 573 1.52 -5.33 9.10
CA TYR A 573 2.33 -4.39 8.32
C TYR A 573 1.90 -2.92 8.43
N GLY A 574 0.74 -2.64 9.05
CA GLY A 574 0.23 -1.29 9.26
C GLY A 574 0.05 -0.91 10.72
N LEU A 575 -0.70 -1.72 11.49
CA LEU A 575 -0.97 -1.43 12.90
C LEU A 575 0.26 -1.63 13.77
N VAL A 576 1.00 -2.74 13.58
CA VAL A 576 2.20 -3.07 14.36
C VAL A 576 3.28 -1.97 14.26
N PRO A 577 3.65 -1.45 13.07
CA PRO A 577 4.56 -0.31 12.99
C PRO A 577 4.07 0.92 13.76
N THR A 578 2.78 1.22 13.74
CA THR A 578 2.19 2.34 14.49
C THR A 578 2.35 2.15 16.00
N VAL A 579 2.10 0.94 16.51
CA VAL A 579 2.30 0.59 17.93
C VAL A 579 3.77 0.71 18.34
N LEU A 580 4.70 0.22 17.52
CA LEU A 580 6.13 0.29 17.79
C LEU A 580 6.64 1.74 17.82
N LEU A 581 6.22 2.57 16.87
CA LEU A 581 6.52 4.00 16.88
C LEU A 581 5.92 4.69 18.10
N GLY A 582 4.68 4.38 18.47
CA GLY A 582 4.04 4.93 19.66
C GLY A 582 4.79 4.61 20.95
N ARG A 583 5.29 3.39 21.11
CA ARG A 583 6.15 3.00 22.24
C ARG A 583 7.48 3.76 22.22
N LEU A 584 8.11 3.85 21.06
CA LEU A 584 9.39 4.55 20.88
C LEU A 584 9.33 6.01 21.32
N VAL A 585 8.22 6.70 21.02
CA VAL A 585 8.06 8.13 21.35
C VAL A 585 7.35 8.41 22.67
N GLY A 586 7.01 7.38 23.46
CA GLY A 586 6.23 7.55 24.70
C GLY A 586 4.80 8.05 24.47
N ARG A 587 4.22 7.78 23.28
CA ARG A 587 2.83 8.05 22.89
C ARG A 587 2.17 6.74 22.47
N PRO A 588 1.87 5.84 23.42
CA PRO A 588 1.42 4.49 23.08
C PRO A 588 0.08 4.52 22.34
N ALA A 589 -0.01 3.75 21.24
CA ALA A 589 -1.24 3.53 20.48
C ALA A 589 -2.04 2.37 21.09
N ILE A 590 -2.72 2.65 22.21
CA ILE A 590 -3.39 1.66 23.04
C ILE A 590 -4.56 0.98 22.31
N LEU A 591 -5.36 1.74 21.55
CA LEU A 591 -6.47 1.21 20.78
C LEU A 591 -5.97 0.35 19.62
N HIS A 592 -4.89 0.75 18.94
CA HIS A 592 -4.24 -0.07 17.92
C HIS A 592 -3.75 -1.39 18.51
N GLU A 593 -3.01 -1.34 19.62
CA GLU A 593 -2.50 -2.53 20.31
C GLU A 593 -3.62 -3.45 20.79
N SER A 594 -4.71 -2.86 21.31
CA SER A 594 -5.90 -3.62 21.72
C SER A 594 -6.58 -4.31 20.54
N GLY A 595 -6.70 -3.61 19.40
CA GLY A 595 -7.23 -4.17 18.16
C GLY A 595 -6.42 -5.35 17.64
N ILE A 596 -5.08 -5.22 17.65
CA ILE A 596 -4.17 -6.33 17.31
C ILE A 596 -4.44 -7.52 18.23
N ARG A 597 -4.49 -7.31 19.55
CA ARG A 597 -4.70 -8.39 20.53
C ARG A 597 -6.05 -9.10 20.36
N ILE A 598 -7.12 -8.33 20.09
CA ILE A 598 -8.45 -8.90 19.83
C ILE A 598 -8.42 -9.76 18.57
N LEU A 599 -7.87 -9.23 17.46
CA LEU A 599 -7.77 -9.99 16.22
C LEU A 599 -6.86 -11.21 16.37
N SER A 600 -5.73 -11.10 17.08
CA SER A 600 -4.86 -12.24 17.40
C SER A 600 -5.63 -13.34 18.13
N ALA A 601 -6.45 -12.99 19.12
CA ALA A 601 -7.29 -13.94 19.83
C ALA A 601 -8.36 -14.58 18.94
N MET A 602 -8.99 -13.80 18.05
CA MET A 602 -10.02 -14.29 17.12
C MET A 602 -9.43 -15.27 16.09
N TYR A 603 -8.22 -14.99 15.59
CA TYR A 603 -7.56 -15.82 14.56
C TYR A 603 -6.68 -16.92 15.15
N GLY A 604 -6.52 -16.98 16.48
CA GLY A 604 -5.68 -17.96 17.16
C GLY A 604 -4.19 -17.87 16.80
N ARG A 605 -3.70 -16.66 16.50
CA ARG A 605 -2.33 -16.40 16.02
C ARG A 605 -1.81 -15.07 16.53
N ASP A 606 -0.50 -14.90 16.62
CA ASP A 606 0.10 -13.67 17.15
C ASP A 606 0.49 -12.68 16.04
N PHE A 607 -0.45 -11.83 15.64
CA PHE A 607 -0.19 -10.80 14.63
C PHE A 607 0.86 -9.77 15.05
N MET A 608 1.15 -9.60 16.35
CA MET A 608 2.16 -8.64 16.80
C MET A 608 3.56 -9.02 16.30
N ASN A 609 3.81 -10.33 16.17
CA ASN A 609 5.10 -10.88 15.77
C ASN A 609 5.12 -11.37 14.31
N GLU A 610 4.09 -11.12 13.50
CA GLU A 610 4.02 -11.64 12.11
C GLU A 610 4.63 -10.70 11.04
N ASN A 611 5.14 -9.54 11.42
CA ASN A 611 5.81 -8.63 10.49
C ASN A 611 7.22 -9.15 10.16
N ASP A 612 7.34 -9.90 9.07
CA ASP A 612 8.57 -10.59 8.68
C ASP A 612 9.72 -9.65 8.27
N LEU A 613 9.40 -8.44 7.79
CA LEU A 613 10.36 -7.38 7.48
C LEU A 613 11.02 -6.89 8.78
N PHE A 614 10.22 -6.68 9.83
CA PHE A 614 10.74 -6.24 11.13
C PHE A 614 11.51 -7.34 11.85
N GLN A 615 11.09 -8.60 11.71
CA GLN A 615 11.91 -9.74 12.14
C GLN A 615 13.27 -9.75 11.41
N GLY A 616 13.27 -9.55 10.10
CA GLY A 616 14.49 -9.50 9.29
C GLY A 616 15.41 -8.30 9.58
N LEU A 617 14.86 -7.24 10.18
CA LEU A 617 15.58 -6.08 10.70
C LEU A 617 16.03 -6.24 12.16
N GLY A 618 15.63 -7.33 12.85
CA GLY A 618 15.90 -7.51 14.28
C GLY A 618 15.05 -6.63 15.20
N LEU A 619 13.96 -6.03 14.69
CA LEU A 619 13.05 -5.17 15.46
C LEU A 619 11.95 -5.95 16.18
N LEU A 620 11.75 -7.22 15.78
CA LEU A 620 10.81 -8.16 16.37
C LEU A 620 11.47 -9.54 16.47
N PRO A 621 11.05 -10.39 17.43
CA PRO A 621 11.53 -11.76 17.52
C PRO A 621 11.16 -12.54 16.25
N GLY A 622 12.11 -13.31 15.71
CA GLY A 622 11.89 -14.17 14.54
C GLY A 622 11.20 -15.48 14.91
N ASN A 623 10.50 -16.08 13.94
CA ASN A 623 9.85 -17.39 14.09
C ASN A 623 10.81 -18.60 13.97
N ASP A 624 12.12 -18.37 13.77
CA ASP A 624 13.12 -19.44 13.71
C ASP A 624 13.45 -19.89 15.15
N ASP A 625 12.73 -20.92 15.60
CA ASP A 625 12.91 -21.61 16.86
C ASP A 625 14.34 -22.17 17.03
N GLY A 626 15.00 -21.82 18.14
CA GLY A 626 15.97 -22.73 18.78
C GLY A 626 17.39 -22.22 19.02
N VAL A 627 17.75 -20.99 18.67
CA VAL A 627 18.94 -20.37 19.27
C VAL A 627 18.49 -19.66 20.53
N ASP A 628 18.82 -20.27 21.67
CA ASP A 628 18.82 -19.65 22.99
C ASP A 628 19.65 -18.36 22.88
N ARG A 629 18.96 -17.25 22.61
CA ARG A 629 19.59 -15.93 22.58
C ARG A 629 19.95 -15.67 24.02
N ARG A 630 21.26 -15.72 24.31
CA ARG A 630 21.78 -15.31 25.62
C ARG A 630 21.22 -13.93 25.91
N ASP A 631 20.61 -13.78 27.08
CA ASP A 631 20.01 -12.56 27.62
C ASP A 631 20.99 -11.36 27.75
N ASP A 632 22.18 -11.43 27.14
CA ASP A 632 23.30 -10.50 27.34
C ASP A 632 23.56 -9.55 26.15
N ASP A 633 22.93 -9.76 24.98
CA ASP A 633 22.90 -8.74 23.93
C ASP A 633 21.58 -7.97 24.03
N ASP A 634 21.67 -6.75 24.54
CA ASP A 634 20.63 -5.72 24.55
C ASP A 634 20.14 -5.47 23.10
N ASP A 635 19.20 -6.28 22.61
CA ASP A 635 18.42 -6.09 21.38
C ASP A 635 17.47 -4.88 21.58
N THR A 636 18.06 -3.71 21.86
CA THR A 636 17.35 -2.47 22.05
C THR A 636 16.79 -2.01 20.72
N ILE A 637 15.46 -1.83 20.67
CA ILE A 637 14.80 -1.02 19.63
C ILE A 637 15.66 0.24 19.41
N PRO A 638 16.07 0.55 18.17
CA PRO A 638 16.95 1.69 17.91
C PRO A 638 16.44 2.98 18.55
N SER A 639 17.35 3.86 18.98
CA SER A 639 16.98 5.16 19.54
C SER A 639 16.15 5.99 18.54
N LEU A 640 15.37 6.92 19.06
CA LEU A 640 14.55 7.82 18.21
C LEU A 640 15.40 8.59 17.19
N GLU A 641 16.61 9.01 17.56
CA GLU A 641 17.56 9.67 16.65
C GLU A 641 17.94 8.76 15.49
N ARG A 642 18.22 7.49 15.78
CA ARG A 642 18.55 6.49 14.76
C ARG A 642 17.37 6.18 13.83
N TRP A 643 16.14 6.22 14.34
CA TRP A 643 14.93 6.15 13.50
C TRP A 643 14.75 7.38 12.61
N ARG A 644 15.09 8.58 13.10
CA ARG A 644 15.06 9.81 12.29
C ARG A 644 16.11 9.78 11.19
N GLU A 645 17.33 9.33 11.48
CA GLU A 645 18.38 9.14 10.48
C GLU A 645 17.94 8.12 9.41
N MET A 646 17.45 6.95 9.86
CA MET A 646 16.95 5.89 8.99
C MET A 646 15.83 6.39 8.06
N ALA A 647 14.95 7.27 8.54
CA ALA A 647 13.85 7.79 7.74
C ALA A 647 14.30 8.47 6.43
N TYR A 648 15.53 8.99 6.40
CA TYR A 648 16.12 9.66 5.24
C TYR A 648 17.22 8.82 4.56
N SER A 649 18.03 8.09 5.33
CA SER A 649 19.10 7.27 4.78
C SER A 649 18.61 5.93 4.21
N GLY A 650 17.46 5.43 4.70
CA GLY A 650 16.99 4.08 4.44
C GLY A 650 17.80 3.00 5.17
N SER A 651 18.59 3.36 6.19
CA SER A 651 19.51 2.45 6.87
C SER A 651 19.56 2.71 8.37
N PHE A 652 19.56 1.65 9.18
CA PHE A 652 19.92 1.75 10.59
C PHE A 652 21.44 1.74 10.81
N TRP A 653 22.24 1.33 9.83
CA TRP A 653 23.70 1.29 9.92
C TRP A 653 24.26 2.67 9.62
N ARG A 654 25.24 3.12 10.41
CA ARG A 654 26.02 4.30 10.03
C ARG A 654 26.73 3.96 8.74
N SER A 655 26.39 4.66 7.65
CA SER A 655 27.25 4.70 6.49
C SER A 655 28.51 5.45 6.90
N THR A 656 29.67 5.07 6.38
CA THR A 656 30.95 5.78 6.63
C THR A 656 31.01 7.13 5.87
N ILE A 657 29.84 7.65 5.46
CA ILE A 657 29.63 8.82 4.60
C ILE A 657 29.82 10.12 5.39
#